data_AF-A0A061J1T4-F1
#
_entry.id   AF-A0A061J1T4-F1
#
_cell.length_a   1.000
_cell.length_b   1.000
_cell.length_c   1.000
_cell.angle_alpha   90.00
_cell.angle_beta   90.00
_cell.angle_gamma   90.00
#
_symmetry.space_group_name_H-M   'P 1'
#
loop_
_entity.id
_entity.type
_entity.pdbx_description
1 polymer ?
#
loop_
_entity_poly.entity_id
_entity_poly.type
_entity_poly.pdbx_seq_one_letter_code
_entity_poly.pdbx_strand_id
1 'polypeptide(L)'
;MATNSAAAEAEARRSQVASGIISAQAEVIRQEEAIRQLMVDNEKLKKEIAAVSGVPYDYVKADKYATLKGEVDALERRYQFEKMKKNELTRQYQLARIDLLQSRRLKGGVNAERENAEALQRQVDILENRLDQALTRFNDAISYNKELRDHIDIIREERRVFQRVYKRMEDDLGSKKKLMSERIEQSNKDLDERDGYLHQVEQLQKAIKEEKQEYDGRVQELDAAMAEIRDMREEQQRLQIELEARQYEMDDTDKMALTITTGTGNTGTTRRQPPDDKTDTLEDLAEGGDSEAGAEDGQDLNDVLQQLAEFSRNGDMLSLAREYESLGDTNFSLYKYVNELTTSRAEMERDIRTLKSVIAAEHESEAKQRNLIKGLEERLAQTEELLENLQMSTEKHKEVLANIRLVTGEIFRELGCSMGDTSKSLVVNDHCTESNHLQFLGKIEERATSIMYAFQRHRRKKARLAELATEEETKRILAPKESAPAPATYPTEKDGLEVALADIAQPPEESVAGASADDVLTQAEGAIARDVVREEAVEMELMIDEEGPPFIPMLNIPEEQSVNAVRLVRHLCLPSAHLGGDEGVEALEEGEGDRVVSHEEVRRQMERRIHSKREREERAHRKRHELKEQPAGQTAALRKR
;
A
#
# COMPACT_ATOMS: atom_id res chain seq x y z
N MET A 1 136.45 -21.21 67.85
CA MET A 1 135.85 -21.65 69.12
C MET A 1 134.39 -21.20 69.17
N ALA A 2 133.45 -22.00 68.67
CA ALA A 2 132.07 -21.55 68.41
C ALA A 2 130.97 -22.42 69.06
N THR A 3 131.35 -23.41 69.87
CA THR A 3 130.43 -24.40 70.47
C THR A 3 129.99 -24.08 71.90
N ASN A 4 130.63 -23.11 72.57
CA ASN A 4 130.31 -22.75 73.97
C ASN A 4 129.23 -21.66 74.11
N SER A 5 128.88 -20.94 73.03
CA SER A 5 127.90 -19.83 73.08
C SER A 5 126.44 -20.32 73.07
N ALA A 6 126.12 -21.34 72.28
CA ALA A 6 124.75 -21.84 72.13
C ALA A 6 124.24 -22.57 73.41
N ALA A 7 125.14 -23.21 74.16
CA ALA A 7 124.81 -23.81 75.45
C ALA A 7 124.42 -22.72 76.49
N ALA A 8 125.19 -21.64 76.55
CA ALA A 8 124.93 -20.50 77.44
C ALA A 8 123.61 -19.79 77.11
N GLU A 9 123.28 -19.57 75.82
CA GLU A 9 121.96 -19.03 75.44
C GLU A 9 120.80 -19.97 75.81
N ALA A 10 120.95 -21.28 75.64
CA ALA A 10 119.92 -22.25 75.99
C ALA A 10 119.72 -22.36 77.52
N GLU A 11 120.77 -22.13 78.32
CA GLU A 11 120.70 -22.06 79.77
C GLU A 11 120.11 -20.71 80.24
N ALA A 12 120.49 -19.59 79.63
CA ALA A 12 119.89 -18.28 79.87
C ALA A 12 118.38 -18.27 79.56
N ARG A 13 117.96 -18.83 78.41
CA ARG A 13 116.53 -18.96 78.06
C ARG A 13 115.78 -19.87 79.03
N ARG A 14 116.39 -20.97 79.50
CA ARG A 14 115.77 -21.83 80.54
C ARG A 14 115.66 -21.11 81.88
N SER A 15 116.66 -20.35 82.29
CA SER A 15 116.62 -19.50 83.49
C SER A 15 115.55 -18.41 83.39
N GLN A 16 115.41 -17.77 82.22
CA GLN A 16 114.43 -16.72 81.97
C GLN A 16 112.99 -17.25 81.87
N VAL A 17 112.79 -18.46 81.34
CA VAL A 17 111.51 -19.18 81.41
C VAL A 17 111.21 -19.62 82.84
N ALA A 18 112.20 -20.11 83.61
CA ALA A 18 112.02 -20.47 85.01
C ALA A 18 111.65 -19.26 85.88
N SER A 19 112.30 -18.11 85.70
CA SER A 19 111.95 -16.88 86.42
C SER A 19 110.58 -16.33 85.98
N GLY A 20 110.22 -16.46 84.70
CA GLY A 20 108.86 -16.17 84.20
C GLY A 20 107.79 -17.06 84.85
N ILE A 21 108.04 -18.37 84.97
CA ILE A 21 107.14 -19.31 85.64
C ILE A 21 107.01 -18.98 87.13
N ILE A 22 108.11 -18.69 87.82
CA ILE A 22 108.08 -18.31 89.25
C ILE A 22 107.33 -16.98 89.46
N SER A 23 107.52 -15.99 88.57
CA SER A 23 106.79 -14.73 88.63
C SER A 23 105.29 -14.93 88.38
N ALA A 24 104.93 -15.73 87.38
CA ALA A 24 103.53 -16.06 87.07
C ALA A 24 102.87 -16.86 88.21
N GLN A 25 103.59 -17.81 88.83
CA GLN A 25 103.10 -18.52 90.03
C GLN A 25 102.90 -17.56 91.21
N ALA A 26 103.81 -16.61 91.43
CA ALA A 26 103.65 -15.58 92.47
C ALA A 26 102.50 -14.59 92.19
N GLU A 27 102.12 -14.39 90.93
CA GLU A 27 100.93 -13.62 90.54
C GLU A 27 99.64 -14.43 90.70
N VAL A 28 99.64 -15.71 90.32
CA VAL A 28 98.50 -16.61 90.55
C VAL A 28 98.21 -16.76 92.05
N ILE A 29 99.24 -16.93 92.89
CA ILE A 29 99.06 -16.97 94.35
C ILE A 29 98.44 -15.67 94.87
N ARG A 30 98.92 -14.50 94.40
CA ARG A 30 98.32 -13.19 94.75
C ARG A 30 96.88 -13.03 94.25
N GLN A 31 96.56 -13.57 93.07
CA GLN A 31 95.18 -13.56 92.54
C GLN A 31 94.26 -14.51 93.33
N GLU A 32 94.73 -15.70 93.70
CA GLU A 32 93.98 -16.61 94.58
C GLU A 32 93.76 -16.02 95.97
N GLU A 33 94.77 -15.37 96.55
CA GLU A 33 94.63 -14.65 97.81
C GLU A 33 93.64 -13.49 97.70
N ALA A 34 93.68 -12.70 96.62
CA ALA A 34 92.71 -11.64 96.36
C ALA A 34 91.28 -12.20 96.15
N ILE A 35 91.12 -13.33 95.46
CA ILE A 35 89.83 -14.01 95.29
C ILE A 35 89.32 -14.54 96.64
N ARG A 36 90.18 -15.16 97.47
CA ARG A 36 89.82 -15.58 98.83
C ARG A 36 89.43 -14.38 99.69
N GLN A 37 90.14 -13.25 99.59
CA GLN A 37 89.81 -12.01 100.28
C GLN A 37 88.41 -11.51 99.85
N LEU A 38 88.14 -11.44 98.54
CA LEU A 38 86.84 -11.06 97.98
C LEU A 38 85.73 -12.05 98.33
N MET A 39 86.01 -13.35 98.47
CA MET A 39 85.05 -14.35 98.95
C MET A 39 84.73 -14.15 100.44
N VAL A 40 85.75 -13.94 101.28
CA VAL A 40 85.60 -13.65 102.70
C VAL A 40 84.83 -12.34 102.91
N ASP A 41 85.14 -11.30 102.14
CA ASP A 41 84.45 -10.01 102.23
C ASP A 41 83.04 -10.07 101.64
N ASN A 42 82.79 -10.87 100.59
CA ASN A 42 81.42 -11.21 100.17
C ASN A 42 80.66 -11.97 101.27
N GLU A 43 81.30 -12.88 101.99
CA GLU A 43 80.67 -13.57 103.13
C GLU A 43 80.39 -12.63 104.31
N LYS A 44 81.30 -11.70 104.62
CA LYS A 44 81.05 -10.64 105.62
C LYS A 44 79.87 -9.78 105.19
N LEU A 45 79.88 -9.26 103.96
CA LEU A 45 78.78 -8.45 103.41
C LEU A 45 77.45 -9.24 103.40
N LYS A 46 77.45 -10.54 103.08
CA LYS A 46 76.25 -11.40 103.20
C LYS A 46 75.77 -11.53 104.64
N LYS A 47 76.69 -11.69 105.62
CA LYS A 47 76.37 -11.78 107.06
C LYS A 47 75.88 -10.43 107.61
N GLU A 48 76.48 -9.32 107.19
CA GLU A 48 76.08 -7.95 107.53
C GLU A 48 74.72 -7.59 106.92
N ILE A 49 74.49 -7.89 105.65
CA ILE A 49 73.18 -7.71 105.00
C ILE A 49 72.11 -8.53 105.73
N ALA A 50 72.38 -9.78 106.09
CA ALA A 50 71.44 -10.61 106.87
C ALA A 50 71.18 -10.05 108.28
N ALA A 51 72.18 -9.46 108.93
CA ALA A 51 72.04 -8.81 110.23
C ALA A 51 71.25 -7.48 110.16
N VAL A 52 71.42 -6.70 109.08
CA VAL A 52 70.76 -5.40 108.88
C VAL A 52 69.33 -5.57 108.35
N SER A 53 69.07 -6.52 107.45
CA SER A 53 67.71 -6.78 106.93
C SER A 53 66.83 -7.57 107.88
N GLY A 54 67.40 -8.28 108.86
CA GLY A 54 66.70 -9.18 109.77
C GLY A 54 66.05 -10.41 109.12
N VAL A 55 66.18 -10.56 107.79
CA VAL A 55 65.58 -11.63 107.00
C VAL A 55 66.64 -12.14 106.01
N PRO A 56 67.06 -13.42 106.08
CA PRO A 56 68.00 -13.97 105.12
C PRO A 56 67.41 -13.91 103.71
N TYR A 57 68.25 -13.62 102.70
CA TYR A 57 67.81 -13.53 101.31
C TYR A 57 67.21 -14.88 100.87
N ASP A 58 65.89 -14.90 100.75
CA ASP A 58 65.13 -16.12 100.56
C ASP A 58 65.10 -16.49 99.08
N TYR A 59 66.15 -17.19 98.65
CA TYR A 59 66.30 -17.71 97.28
C TYR A 59 65.05 -18.48 96.81
N VAL A 60 64.37 -19.20 97.71
CA VAL A 60 63.14 -19.94 97.38
C VAL A 60 61.97 -18.99 97.06
N LYS A 61 61.89 -17.82 97.70
CA LYS A 61 60.93 -16.77 97.31
C LYS A 61 61.36 -16.03 96.04
N ALA A 62 62.65 -15.79 95.85
CA ALA A 62 63.18 -15.14 94.65
C ALA A 62 62.92 -16.00 93.39
N ASP A 63 63.18 -17.31 93.46
CA ASP A 63 62.90 -18.26 92.39
C ASP A 63 61.39 -18.36 92.12
N LYS A 64 60.55 -18.47 93.15
CA LYS A 64 59.08 -18.43 92.99
C LYS A 64 58.58 -17.13 92.38
N TYR A 65 59.19 -16.00 92.70
CA TYR A 65 58.87 -14.71 92.08
C TYR A 65 59.32 -14.68 90.62
N ALA A 66 60.46 -15.27 90.28
CA ALA A 66 60.93 -15.40 88.91
C ALA A 66 60.04 -16.33 88.07
N THR A 67 59.57 -17.46 88.62
CA THR A 67 58.62 -18.35 87.93
C THR A 67 57.26 -17.67 87.74
N LEU A 68 56.71 -17.05 88.80
CA LEU A 68 55.45 -16.30 88.72
C LEU A 68 55.55 -15.13 87.73
N LYS A 69 56.68 -14.41 87.69
CA LYS A 69 56.90 -13.35 86.70
C LYS A 69 56.97 -13.92 85.28
N GLY A 70 57.67 -15.04 85.07
CA GLY A 70 57.69 -15.74 83.78
C GLY A 70 56.30 -16.23 83.34
N GLU A 71 55.47 -16.68 84.28
CA GLU A 71 54.07 -17.03 84.04
C GLU A 71 53.22 -15.81 83.68
N VAL A 72 53.37 -14.68 84.38
CA VAL A 72 52.71 -13.41 84.05
C VAL A 72 53.11 -12.92 82.66
N ASP A 73 54.41 -12.89 82.34
CA ASP A 73 54.92 -12.51 81.02
C ASP A 73 54.39 -13.44 79.91
N ALA A 74 54.23 -14.73 80.20
CA ALA A 74 53.66 -15.71 79.26
C ALA A 74 52.14 -15.54 79.08
N LEU A 75 51.41 -15.25 80.16
CA LEU A 75 49.98 -14.93 80.12
C LEU A 75 49.73 -13.61 79.38
N GLU A 76 50.58 -12.60 79.58
CA GLU A 76 50.47 -11.33 78.85
C GLU A 76 50.68 -11.54 77.34
N ARG A 77 51.72 -12.29 76.93
CA ARG A 77 51.90 -12.64 75.50
C ARG A 77 50.67 -13.34 74.93
N ARG A 78 50.11 -14.34 75.64
CA ARG A 78 48.88 -15.04 75.23
C ARG A 78 47.69 -14.08 75.12
N TYR A 79 47.53 -13.16 76.07
CA TYR A 79 46.51 -12.12 76.04
C TYR A 79 46.66 -11.21 74.81
N GLN A 80 47.88 -10.75 74.48
CA GLN A 80 48.12 -9.95 73.28
C GLN A 80 47.81 -10.74 72.00
N PHE A 81 48.17 -12.03 71.91
CA PHE A 81 47.80 -12.87 70.77
C PHE A 81 46.29 -13.04 70.62
N GLU A 82 45.56 -13.36 71.69
CA GLU A 82 44.09 -13.46 71.63
C GLU A 82 43.42 -12.10 71.37
N LYS A 83 44.00 -10.98 71.83
CA LYS A 83 43.55 -9.61 71.50
C LYS A 83 43.72 -9.30 70.02
N MET A 84 44.87 -9.64 69.41
CA MET A 84 45.09 -9.49 67.97
C MET A 84 44.12 -10.37 67.17
N LYS A 85 43.95 -11.63 67.57
CA LYS A 85 43.01 -12.58 66.95
C LYS A 85 41.55 -12.11 67.06
N LYS A 86 41.14 -11.54 68.21
CA LYS A 86 39.83 -10.90 68.38
C LYS A 86 39.66 -9.71 67.42
N ASN A 87 40.67 -8.86 67.29
CA ASN A 87 40.63 -7.70 66.40
C ASN A 87 40.51 -8.12 64.93
N GLU A 88 41.27 -9.13 64.51
CA GLU A 88 41.21 -9.69 63.16
C GLU A 88 39.85 -10.35 62.88
N LEU A 89 39.32 -11.17 63.80
CA LEU A 89 37.97 -11.74 63.66
C LEU A 89 36.88 -10.65 63.63
N THR A 90 37.06 -9.56 64.39
CA THR A 90 36.16 -8.39 64.34
C THR A 90 36.22 -7.70 62.98
N ARG A 91 37.42 -7.56 62.38
CA ARG A 91 37.60 -7.01 61.03
C ARG A 91 36.94 -7.89 59.98
N GLN A 92 37.16 -9.21 60.04
CA GLN A 92 36.54 -10.17 59.13
C GLN A 92 35.01 -10.16 59.23
N TYR A 93 34.47 -10.08 60.44
CA TYR A 93 33.03 -9.92 60.67
C TYR A 93 32.48 -8.61 60.07
N GLN A 94 33.20 -7.50 60.20
CA GLN A 94 32.81 -6.24 59.57
C GLN A 94 32.82 -6.31 58.05
N LEU A 95 33.84 -6.91 57.44
CA LEU A 95 33.92 -7.12 55.98
C LEU A 95 32.79 -8.02 55.49
N ALA A 96 32.61 -9.21 56.07
CA ALA A 96 31.52 -10.12 55.71
C ALA A 96 30.12 -9.49 55.88
N ARG A 97 29.94 -8.61 56.87
CA ARG A 97 28.71 -7.83 57.05
C ARG A 97 28.51 -6.79 55.94
N ILE A 98 29.58 -6.11 55.50
CA ILE A 98 29.53 -5.18 54.37
C ILE A 98 29.18 -5.94 53.09
N ASP A 99 29.85 -7.06 52.82
CA ASP A 99 29.63 -7.89 51.62
C ASP A 99 28.21 -8.46 51.56
N LEU A 100 27.67 -8.89 52.71
CA LEU A 100 26.27 -9.33 52.84
C LEU A 100 25.29 -8.18 52.53
N LEU A 101 25.54 -6.97 53.05
CA LEU A 101 24.69 -5.80 52.82
C LEU A 101 24.77 -5.32 51.35
N GLN A 102 25.96 -5.33 50.75
CA GLN A 102 26.14 -5.05 49.33
C GLN A 102 25.40 -6.09 48.47
N SER A 103 25.58 -7.38 48.76
CA SER A 103 24.89 -8.46 48.05
C SER A 103 23.37 -8.36 48.17
N ARG A 104 22.85 -8.02 49.36
CA ARG A 104 21.40 -7.80 49.57
C ARG A 104 20.89 -6.57 48.81
N ARG A 105 21.69 -5.50 48.69
CA ARG A 105 21.36 -4.32 47.90
C ARG A 105 21.37 -4.62 46.40
N LEU A 106 22.35 -5.37 45.91
CA LEU A 106 22.46 -5.78 44.50
C LEU A 106 21.32 -6.71 44.08
N LYS A 107 20.89 -7.62 44.95
CA LYS A 107 19.79 -8.55 44.66
C LYS A 107 18.39 -7.93 44.68
N GLY A 108 18.23 -6.63 44.96
CA GLY A 108 16.96 -5.90 44.86
C GLY A 108 15.85 -6.30 45.86
N GLY A 109 16.00 -7.41 46.59
CA GLY A 109 14.98 -8.00 47.46
C GLY A 109 14.53 -9.38 46.96
N VAL A 110 13.93 -10.19 47.83
CA VAL A 110 13.59 -11.60 47.53
C VAL A 110 12.58 -11.72 46.38
N ASN A 111 11.74 -10.69 46.18
CA ASN A 111 10.72 -10.69 45.13
C ASN A 111 11.22 -10.18 43.78
N ALA A 112 12.38 -9.49 43.72
CA ALA A 112 12.85 -8.85 42.49
C ALA A 112 13.17 -9.87 41.38
N GLU A 113 13.78 -11.01 41.73
CA GLU A 113 14.04 -12.10 40.79
C GLU A 113 12.73 -12.68 40.22
N ARG A 114 11.69 -12.80 41.06
CA ARG A 114 10.37 -13.29 40.65
C ARG A 114 9.60 -12.29 39.78
N GLU A 115 9.58 -11.01 40.18
CA GLU A 115 8.91 -9.95 39.42
C GLU A 115 9.56 -9.76 38.04
N ASN A 116 10.89 -9.82 37.97
CA ASN A 116 11.63 -9.82 36.71
C ASN A 116 11.29 -11.05 35.84
N ALA A 117 11.19 -12.25 36.42
CA ALA A 117 10.79 -13.45 35.69
C ALA A 117 9.34 -13.35 35.17
N GLU A 118 8.40 -12.85 35.98
CA GLU A 118 7.01 -12.62 35.57
C GLU A 118 6.89 -11.51 34.51
N ALA A 119 7.74 -10.48 34.55
CA ALA A 119 7.81 -9.43 33.53
C ALA A 119 8.41 -9.96 32.20
N LEU A 120 9.46 -10.78 32.26
CA LEU A 120 10.01 -11.46 31.09
C LEU A 120 8.99 -12.42 30.47
N GLN A 121 8.25 -13.19 31.27
CA GLN A 121 7.19 -14.05 30.75
C GLN A 121 6.11 -13.24 30.03
N ARG A 122 5.61 -12.15 30.64
CA ARG A 122 4.66 -11.25 29.99
C ARG A 122 5.19 -10.69 28.66
N GLN A 123 6.49 -10.42 28.57
CA GLN A 123 7.11 -9.98 27.32
C GLN A 123 7.18 -11.10 26.27
N VAL A 124 7.48 -12.34 26.68
CA VAL A 124 7.40 -13.53 25.80
C VAL A 124 5.97 -13.70 25.27
N ASP A 125 4.97 -13.71 26.15
CA ASP A 125 3.55 -13.85 25.77
C ASP A 125 3.13 -12.78 24.75
N ILE A 126 3.57 -11.52 24.91
CA ILE A 126 3.29 -10.43 23.96
C ILE A 126 3.98 -10.67 22.60
N LEU A 127 5.22 -11.17 22.60
CA LEU A 127 5.96 -11.47 21.37
C LEU A 127 5.39 -12.67 20.63
N GLU A 128 4.94 -13.71 21.35
CA GLU A 128 4.22 -14.86 20.79
C GLU A 128 2.90 -14.41 20.15
N ASN A 129 2.06 -13.65 20.87
CA ASN A 129 0.82 -13.09 20.31
C ASN A 129 1.08 -12.21 19.08
N ARG A 130 2.18 -11.46 19.04
CA ARG A 130 2.57 -10.63 17.88
C ARG A 130 3.07 -11.49 16.71
N LEU A 131 3.76 -12.60 16.98
CA LEU A 131 4.18 -13.58 15.98
C LEU A 131 2.96 -14.28 15.37
N ASP A 132 2.01 -14.74 16.18
CA ASP A 132 0.78 -15.37 15.71
C ASP A 132 -0.04 -14.42 14.83
N GLN A 133 -0.18 -13.15 15.23
CA GLN A 133 -0.81 -12.11 14.41
C GLN A 133 -0.06 -11.81 13.11
N ALA A 134 1.26 -11.98 13.06
CA ALA A 134 2.04 -11.85 11.84
C ALA A 134 1.86 -13.08 10.93
N LEU A 135 1.78 -14.28 11.51
CA LEU A 135 1.55 -15.53 10.78
C LEU A 135 0.14 -15.62 10.19
N THR A 136 -0.90 -15.17 10.91
CA THR A 136 -2.26 -15.09 10.35
C THR A 136 -2.31 -14.13 9.15
N ARG A 137 -1.82 -12.89 9.32
CA ARG A 137 -1.73 -11.90 8.23
C ARG A 137 -0.92 -12.42 7.03
N PHE A 138 0.14 -13.19 7.27
CA PHE A 138 0.94 -13.82 6.21
C PHE A 138 0.17 -14.91 5.46
N ASN A 139 -0.56 -15.77 6.18
CA ASN A 139 -1.41 -16.80 5.60
C ASN A 139 -2.61 -16.21 4.84
N ASP A 140 -3.19 -15.13 5.35
CA ASP A 140 -4.25 -14.36 4.67
C ASP A 140 -3.71 -13.74 3.37
N ALA A 141 -2.51 -13.14 3.42
CA ALA A 141 -1.84 -12.60 2.23
C ALA A 141 -1.48 -13.68 1.19
N ILE A 142 -1.07 -14.88 1.63
CA ILE A 142 -0.86 -16.04 0.72
C ILE A 142 -2.18 -16.47 0.09
N SER A 143 -3.25 -16.56 0.87
CA SER A 143 -4.57 -16.99 0.41
C SER A 143 -5.11 -16.01 -0.63
N TYR A 144 -5.04 -14.71 -0.34
CA TYR A 144 -5.40 -13.65 -1.28
C TYR A 144 -4.51 -13.65 -2.53
N ASN A 145 -3.19 -13.89 -2.39
CA ASN A 145 -2.30 -13.98 -3.55
C ASN A 145 -2.62 -15.22 -4.42
N LYS A 146 -3.08 -16.33 -3.82
CA LYS A 146 -3.59 -17.48 -4.56
C LYS A 146 -4.88 -17.13 -5.32
N GLU A 147 -5.85 -16.50 -4.66
CA GLU A 147 -7.08 -16.04 -5.31
C GLU A 147 -6.78 -15.13 -6.51
N LEU A 148 -5.84 -14.19 -6.38
CA LEU A 148 -5.41 -13.33 -7.49
C LEU A 148 -4.79 -14.12 -8.65
N ARG A 149 -4.00 -15.17 -8.38
CA ARG A 149 -3.46 -16.06 -9.43
C ARG A 149 -4.58 -16.81 -10.15
N ASP A 150 -5.53 -17.37 -9.39
CA ASP A 150 -6.68 -18.08 -9.94
C ASP A 150 -7.52 -17.15 -10.83
N HIS A 151 -7.74 -15.88 -10.44
CA HIS A 151 -8.41 -14.87 -11.27
C HIS A 151 -7.60 -14.51 -12.53
N ILE A 152 -6.27 -14.38 -12.44
CA ILE A 152 -5.40 -14.14 -13.60
C ILE A 152 -5.51 -15.28 -14.61
N ASP A 153 -5.57 -16.53 -14.15
CA ASP A 153 -5.67 -17.70 -15.03
C ASP A 153 -7.07 -17.83 -15.66
N ILE A 154 -8.15 -17.50 -14.94
CA ILE A 154 -9.50 -17.36 -15.54
C ILE A 154 -9.48 -16.32 -16.68
N ILE A 155 -8.95 -15.11 -16.44
CA ILE A 155 -8.87 -14.05 -17.46
C ILE A 155 -8.01 -14.48 -18.66
N ARG A 156 -6.94 -15.26 -18.44
CA ARG A 156 -6.14 -15.85 -19.51
C ARG A 156 -6.93 -16.86 -20.33
N GLU A 157 -7.76 -17.69 -19.71
CA GLU A 157 -8.61 -18.66 -20.39
C GLU A 157 -9.72 -18.00 -21.19
N GLU A 158 -10.41 -17.01 -20.61
CA GLU A 158 -11.36 -16.16 -21.31
C GLU A 158 -10.70 -15.51 -22.53
N ARG A 159 -9.50 -14.94 -22.39
CA ARG A 159 -8.75 -14.37 -23.52
C ARG A 159 -8.42 -15.41 -24.60
N ARG A 160 -8.08 -16.65 -24.25
CA ARG A 160 -7.91 -17.76 -25.23
C ARG A 160 -9.23 -18.11 -25.93
N VAL A 161 -10.36 -18.04 -25.24
CA VAL A 161 -11.70 -18.24 -25.85
C VAL A 161 -12.01 -17.09 -26.82
N PHE A 162 -11.87 -15.83 -26.38
CA PHE A 162 -12.10 -14.66 -27.22
C PHE A 162 -11.21 -14.65 -28.47
N GLN A 163 -9.92 -14.97 -28.35
CA GLN A 163 -9.01 -15.07 -29.50
C GLN A 163 -9.43 -16.16 -30.49
N ARG A 164 -9.92 -17.31 -30.01
CA ARG A 164 -10.45 -18.38 -30.89
C ARG A 164 -11.72 -17.95 -31.61
N VAL A 165 -12.63 -17.25 -30.93
CA VAL A 165 -13.86 -16.70 -31.54
C VAL A 165 -13.53 -15.62 -32.56
N TYR A 166 -12.65 -14.67 -32.21
CA TYR A 166 -12.21 -13.60 -33.09
C TYR A 166 -11.59 -14.15 -34.37
N LYS A 167 -10.65 -15.10 -34.27
CA LYS A 167 -10.05 -15.74 -35.45
C LYS A 167 -11.10 -16.44 -36.34
N ARG A 168 -12.06 -17.16 -35.75
CA ARG A 168 -13.17 -17.76 -36.53
C ARG A 168 -13.98 -16.70 -37.27
N MET A 169 -14.25 -15.55 -36.64
CA MET A 169 -14.96 -14.45 -37.30
C MET A 169 -14.14 -13.79 -38.42
N GLU A 170 -12.81 -13.71 -38.28
CA GLU A 170 -11.90 -13.28 -39.35
C GLU A 170 -11.89 -14.27 -40.52
N ASP A 171 -11.79 -15.57 -40.24
CA ASP A 171 -11.82 -16.66 -41.22
C ASP A 171 -13.18 -16.70 -41.97
N ASP A 172 -14.31 -16.52 -41.27
CA ASP A 172 -15.66 -16.39 -41.83
C ASP A 172 -15.80 -15.14 -42.72
N LEU A 173 -15.24 -14.00 -42.29
CA LEU A 173 -15.25 -12.76 -43.06
C LEU A 173 -14.41 -12.90 -44.33
N GLY A 174 -13.24 -13.55 -44.25
CA GLY A 174 -12.41 -13.90 -45.39
C GLY A 174 -13.16 -14.80 -46.38
N SER A 175 -13.82 -15.84 -45.87
CA SER A 175 -14.64 -16.78 -46.66
C SER A 175 -15.80 -16.07 -47.37
N LYS A 176 -16.52 -15.18 -46.68
CA LYS A 176 -17.61 -14.38 -47.27
C LYS A 176 -17.10 -13.39 -48.33
N LYS A 177 -15.95 -12.75 -48.11
CA LYS A 177 -15.31 -11.89 -49.13
C LYS A 177 -14.92 -12.68 -50.38
N LYS A 178 -14.40 -13.90 -50.22
CA LYS A 178 -14.08 -14.81 -51.35
C LYS A 178 -15.34 -15.18 -52.14
N LEU A 179 -16.39 -15.64 -51.46
CA LEU A 179 -17.69 -15.95 -52.10
C LEU A 179 -18.29 -14.73 -52.81
N MET A 180 -18.12 -13.53 -52.26
CA MET A 180 -18.55 -12.29 -52.91
C MET A 180 -17.74 -12.00 -54.18
N SER A 181 -16.41 -12.18 -54.17
CA SER A 181 -15.56 -12.07 -55.36
C SER A 181 -15.99 -13.08 -56.43
N GLU A 182 -16.14 -14.35 -56.07
CA GLU A 182 -16.57 -15.43 -56.98
C GLU A 182 -17.93 -15.13 -57.61
N ARG A 183 -18.87 -14.54 -56.85
CA ARG A 183 -20.18 -14.13 -57.37
C ARG A 183 -20.12 -12.92 -58.30
N ILE A 184 -19.23 -11.97 -58.03
CA ILE A 184 -18.97 -10.83 -58.92
C ILE A 184 -18.32 -11.30 -60.22
N GLU A 185 -17.33 -12.19 -60.14
CA GLU A 185 -16.69 -12.81 -61.30
C GLU A 185 -17.69 -13.60 -62.14
N GLN A 186 -18.62 -14.34 -61.52
CA GLN A 186 -19.67 -15.02 -62.27
C GLN A 186 -20.65 -14.02 -62.91
N SER A 187 -21.11 -13.01 -62.16
CA SER A 187 -21.98 -11.97 -62.70
C SER A 187 -21.31 -11.19 -63.85
N ASN A 188 -20.00 -11.01 -63.84
CA ASN A 188 -19.28 -10.37 -64.95
C ASN A 188 -19.24 -11.28 -66.18
N LYS A 189 -19.00 -12.60 -66.03
CA LYS A 189 -19.10 -13.56 -67.15
C LYS A 189 -20.50 -13.59 -67.74
N ASP A 190 -21.54 -13.63 -66.90
CA ASP A 190 -22.94 -13.65 -67.35
C ASP A 190 -23.28 -12.35 -68.12
N LEU A 191 -22.68 -11.21 -67.77
CA LEU A 191 -22.79 -9.95 -68.50
C LEU A 191 -22.02 -9.97 -69.82
N ASP A 192 -20.78 -10.47 -69.84
CA ASP A 192 -19.97 -10.61 -71.05
C ASP A 192 -20.65 -11.55 -72.07
N GLU A 193 -21.23 -12.66 -71.61
CA GLU A 193 -22.03 -13.59 -72.42
C GLU A 193 -23.28 -12.90 -72.98
N ARG A 194 -24.05 -12.20 -72.13
CA ARG A 194 -25.23 -11.42 -72.55
C ARG A 194 -24.87 -10.41 -73.64
N ASP A 195 -23.78 -9.67 -73.46
CA ASP A 195 -23.36 -8.62 -74.40
C ASP A 195 -22.86 -9.24 -75.72
N GLY A 196 -22.24 -10.43 -75.66
CA GLY A 196 -21.96 -11.27 -76.82
C GLY A 196 -23.23 -11.69 -77.59
N TYR A 197 -24.28 -12.14 -76.90
CA TYR A 197 -25.56 -12.46 -77.54
C TYR A 197 -26.27 -11.22 -78.11
N LEU A 198 -26.25 -10.09 -77.40
CA LEU A 198 -26.83 -8.83 -77.89
C LEU A 198 -26.15 -8.37 -79.19
N HIS A 199 -24.82 -8.50 -79.28
CA HIS A 199 -24.10 -8.17 -80.51
C HIS A 199 -24.45 -9.12 -81.67
N GLN A 200 -24.64 -10.42 -81.42
CA GLN A 200 -25.13 -11.36 -82.43
C GLN A 200 -26.55 -11.01 -82.91
N VAL A 201 -27.45 -10.63 -81.99
CA VAL A 201 -28.81 -10.18 -82.33
C VAL A 201 -28.76 -8.89 -83.15
N GLU A 202 -27.90 -7.94 -82.82
CA GLU A 202 -27.72 -6.70 -83.60
C GLU A 202 -27.21 -7.00 -85.02
N GLN A 203 -26.23 -7.89 -85.17
CA GLN A 203 -25.74 -8.33 -86.48
C GLN A 203 -26.85 -8.99 -87.32
N LEU A 204 -27.64 -9.89 -86.73
CA LEU A 204 -28.77 -10.53 -87.40
C LEU A 204 -29.87 -9.52 -87.78
N GLN A 205 -30.19 -8.57 -86.89
CA GLN A 205 -31.13 -7.48 -87.21
C GLN A 205 -30.64 -6.59 -88.34
N LYS A 206 -29.31 -6.34 -88.44
CA LYS A 206 -28.73 -5.59 -89.56
C LYS A 206 -28.85 -6.37 -90.86
N ALA A 207 -28.49 -7.65 -90.86
CA ALA A 207 -28.63 -8.53 -92.03
C ALA A 207 -30.09 -8.61 -92.53
N ILE A 208 -31.07 -8.76 -91.61
CA ILE A 208 -32.51 -8.77 -91.96
C ILE A 208 -32.96 -7.43 -92.54
N LYS A 209 -32.43 -6.29 -92.05
CA LYS A 209 -32.74 -4.97 -92.62
C LYS A 209 -32.16 -4.79 -94.02
N GLU A 210 -30.94 -5.28 -94.25
CA GLU A 210 -30.27 -5.26 -95.56
C GLU A 210 -31.01 -6.17 -96.56
N GLU A 211 -31.30 -7.43 -96.19
CA GLU A 211 -32.09 -8.36 -97.02
C GLU A 211 -33.49 -7.80 -97.34
N LYS A 212 -34.16 -7.17 -96.37
CA LYS A 212 -35.44 -6.50 -96.60
C LYS A 212 -35.31 -5.30 -97.56
N GLN A 213 -34.27 -4.48 -97.43
CA GLN A 213 -34.03 -3.36 -98.35
C GLN A 213 -33.75 -3.87 -99.78
N GLU A 214 -32.99 -4.94 -99.93
CA GLU A 214 -32.80 -5.60 -101.23
C GLU A 214 -34.12 -6.15 -101.79
N TYR A 215 -34.95 -6.77 -100.96
CA TYR A 215 -36.26 -7.27 -101.37
C TYR A 215 -37.19 -6.12 -101.80
N ASP A 216 -37.35 -5.09 -100.96
CA ASP A 216 -38.19 -3.92 -101.25
C ASP A 216 -37.71 -3.18 -102.52
N GLY A 217 -36.39 -3.14 -102.76
CA GLY A 217 -35.79 -2.63 -104.01
C GLY A 217 -36.15 -3.47 -105.24
N ARG A 218 -36.01 -4.81 -105.17
CA ARG A 218 -36.42 -5.72 -106.25
C ARG A 218 -37.92 -5.64 -106.55
N VAL A 219 -38.77 -5.41 -105.53
CA VAL A 219 -40.20 -5.16 -105.72
C VAL A 219 -40.45 -3.83 -106.44
N GLN A 220 -39.75 -2.75 -106.07
CA GLN A 220 -39.86 -1.46 -106.76
C GLN A 220 -39.40 -1.54 -108.23
N GLU A 221 -38.35 -2.30 -108.52
CA GLU A 221 -37.91 -2.55 -109.91
C GLU A 221 -38.97 -3.31 -110.72
N LEU A 222 -39.62 -4.33 -110.12
CA LEU A 222 -40.73 -5.06 -110.72
C LEU A 222 -41.98 -4.20 -110.93
N ASP A 223 -42.34 -3.37 -109.95
CA ASP A 223 -43.47 -2.44 -110.05
C ASP A 223 -43.23 -1.36 -111.10
N ALA A 224 -42.00 -0.84 -111.21
CA ALA A 224 -41.61 0.11 -112.26
C ALA A 224 -41.68 -0.53 -113.65
N ALA A 225 -41.18 -1.76 -113.83
CA ALA A 225 -41.32 -2.49 -115.08
C ALA A 225 -42.79 -2.81 -115.42
N MET A 226 -43.63 -3.11 -114.42
CA MET A 226 -45.07 -3.28 -114.62
C MET A 226 -45.77 -1.96 -114.98
N ALA A 227 -45.35 -0.83 -114.42
CA ALA A 227 -45.86 0.50 -114.77
C ALA A 227 -45.48 0.86 -116.22
N GLU A 228 -44.22 0.67 -116.62
CA GLU A 228 -43.77 0.85 -118.01
C GLU A 228 -44.60 -0.03 -118.98
N ILE A 229 -44.87 -1.29 -118.63
CA ILE A 229 -45.74 -2.18 -119.43
C ILE A 229 -47.20 -1.68 -119.47
N ARG A 230 -47.71 -1.02 -118.43
CA ARG A 230 -49.05 -0.42 -118.42
C ARG A 230 -49.09 0.84 -119.27
N ASP A 231 -48.16 1.76 -119.08
CA ASP A 231 -48.06 3.00 -119.84
C ASP A 231 -47.95 2.71 -121.34
N MET A 232 -47.08 1.77 -121.73
CA MET A 232 -46.96 1.29 -123.11
C MET A 232 -48.27 0.68 -123.66
N ARG A 233 -49.11 0.06 -122.83
CA ARG A 233 -50.44 -0.45 -123.22
C ARG A 233 -51.48 0.66 -123.29
N GLU A 234 -51.45 1.62 -122.38
CA GLU A 234 -52.34 2.78 -122.38
C GLU A 234 -52.04 3.70 -123.56
N GLU A 235 -50.78 3.88 -123.95
CA GLU A 235 -50.38 4.55 -125.18
C GLU A 235 -50.90 3.82 -126.43
N GLN A 236 -50.76 2.48 -126.49
CA GLN A 236 -51.35 1.67 -127.57
C GLN A 236 -52.88 1.82 -127.64
N GLN A 237 -53.57 1.80 -126.49
CA GLN A 237 -55.02 1.99 -126.42
C GLN A 237 -55.45 3.42 -126.79
N ARG A 238 -54.69 4.45 -126.37
CA ARG A 238 -54.93 5.85 -126.74
C ARG A 238 -54.78 6.06 -128.24
N LEU A 239 -53.72 5.52 -128.85
CA LEU A 239 -53.52 5.57 -130.30
C LEU A 239 -54.66 4.85 -131.04
N GLN A 240 -55.15 3.73 -130.50
CA GLN A 240 -56.29 3.01 -131.07
C GLN A 240 -57.60 3.82 -130.98
N ILE A 241 -57.89 4.43 -129.82
CA ILE A 241 -59.08 5.28 -129.61
C ILE A 241 -58.98 6.59 -130.41
N GLU A 242 -57.79 7.17 -130.60
CA GLU A 242 -57.61 8.36 -131.45
C GLU A 242 -57.95 8.06 -132.91
N LEU A 243 -57.52 6.89 -133.42
CA LEU A 243 -57.88 6.43 -134.77
C LEU A 243 -59.39 6.16 -134.90
N GLU A 244 -60.03 5.61 -133.88
CA GLU A 244 -61.47 5.31 -133.84
C GLU A 244 -62.33 6.59 -133.72
N ALA A 245 -61.94 7.53 -132.84
CA ALA A 245 -62.61 8.83 -132.71
C ALA A 245 -62.53 9.65 -134.01
N ARG A 246 -61.38 9.58 -134.71
CA ARG A 246 -61.17 10.21 -136.02
C ARG A 246 -61.96 9.55 -137.16
N GLN A 247 -62.60 8.41 -136.92
CA GLN A 247 -63.57 7.78 -137.83
C GLN A 247 -65.04 8.17 -137.56
N TYR A 248 -65.34 8.88 -136.45
CA TYR A 248 -66.72 9.05 -135.96
C TYR A 248 -67.25 10.51 -135.86
N GLU A 249 -66.54 11.52 -136.37
CA GLU A 249 -67.08 12.90 -136.45
C GLU A 249 -67.99 13.16 -137.68
N MET A 250 -68.89 12.21 -137.98
CA MET A 250 -70.03 12.40 -138.90
C MET A 250 -71.27 11.67 -138.34
N ASP A 251 -72.44 12.30 -138.54
CA ASP A 251 -73.81 11.82 -138.26
C ASP A 251 -74.39 11.95 -136.83
N ASP A 252 -75.19 13.03 -136.72
CA ASP A 252 -76.58 13.06 -136.24
C ASP A 252 -76.97 13.21 -134.75
N THR A 253 -78.28 13.43 -134.54
CA THR A 253 -78.83 14.28 -133.46
C THR A 253 -79.90 13.62 -132.57
N ASP A 254 -79.93 14.07 -131.31
CA ASP A 254 -81.12 14.21 -130.41
C ASP A 254 -81.75 13.00 -129.64
N LYS A 255 -81.97 13.23 -128.32
CA LYS A 255 -82.98 12.64 -127.37
C LYS A 255 -82.63 11.51 -126.35
N MET A 256 -82.19 11.95 -125.16
CA MET A 256 -82.88 11.85 -123.84
C MET A 256 -83.39 10.49 -123.26
N ALA A 257 -82.68 9.96 -122.24
CA ALA A 257 -83.16 9.12 -121.11
C ALA A 257 -82.04 8.90 -120.03
N LEU A 258 -82.23 8.35 -118.81
CA LEU A 258 -83.24 8.60 -117.74
C LEU A 258 -82.83 7.93 -116.37
N THR A 259 -82.44 8.71 -115.35
CA THR A 259 -82.29 8.34 -113.89
C THR A 259 -81.21 7.27 -113.51
N ILE A 260 -80.57 7.23 -112.33
CA ILE A 260 -81.05 7.31 -110.91
C ILE A 260 -79.93 7.84 -109.95
N THR A 261 -80.30 8.75 -109.02
CA THR A 261 -79.82 9.06 -107.62
C THR A 261 -78.37 8.79 -107.16
N THR A 262 -77.70 9.53 -106.25
CA THR A 262 -77.98 10.73 -105.39
C THR A 262 -76.68 11.16 -104.69
N GLY A 263 -76.57 12.42 -104.23
CA GLY A 263 -76.05 12.64 -102.86
C GLY A 263 -74.81 13.52 -102.62
N THR A 264 -74.79 14.73 -103.16
CA THR A 264 -74.31 15.99 -102.53
C THR A 264 -73.26 15.96 -101.38
N GLY A 265 -72.10 16.59 -101.63
CA GLY A 265 -71.68 17.76 -100.83
C GLY A 265 -70.78 17.61 -99.59
N ASN A 266 -69.46 17.61 -99.81
CA ASN A 266 -68.42 18.43 -99.17
C ASN A 266 -68.55 18.98 -97.72
N THR A 267 -67.44 18.77 -96.98
CA THR A 267 -66.72 19.71 -96.06
C THR A 267 -67.32 20.12 -94.71
N GLY A 268 -66.48 20.09 -93.66
CA GLY A 268 -66.42 21.21 -92.70
C GLY A 268 -66.48 20.92 -91.19
N THR A 269 -65.36 20.54 -90.60
CA THR A 269 -64.75 21.10 -89.36
C THR A 269 -65.61 21.78 -88.26
N THR A 270 -65.32 21.42 -86.98
CA THR A 270 -65.23 22.29 -85.76
C THR A 270 -66.28 22.17 -84.62
N ARG A 271 -65.89 21.45 -83.54
CA ARG A 271 -65.88 21.85 -82.10
C ARG A 271 -66.86 22.94 -81.58
N ARG A 272 -67.74 22.57 -80.61
CA ARG A 272 -67.89 23.25 -79.27
C ARG A 272 -68.85 22.53 -78.29
N GLN A 273 -68.69 22.83 -76.99
CA GLN A 273 -69.50 22.44 -75.80
C GLN A 273 -70.47 23.61 -75.43
N PRO A 274 -71.04 23.77 -74.19
CA PRO A 274 -71.56 22.86 -73.15
C PRO A 274 -73.12 23.09 -73.03
N PRO A 275 -73.81 23.64 -71.98
CA PRO A 275 -73.71 23.58 -70.49
C PRO A 275 -75.03 23.37 -69.67
N ASP A 276 -74.89 22.89 -68.42
CA ASP A 276 -75.62 23.18 -67.13
C ASP A 276 -77.19 23.05 -67.04
N ASP A 277 -77.89 22.99 -65.89
CA ASP A 277 -77.57 23.23 -64.46
C ASP A 277 -78.54 22.56 -63.42
N LYS A 278 -77.98 22.15 -62.25
CA LYS A 278 -78.46 22.09 -60.81
C LYS A 278 -79.90 21.71 -60.29
N THR A 279 -79.91 21.45 -58.95
CA THR A 279 -80.97 21.37 -57.89
C THR A 279 -81.70 20.02 -57.65
N ASP A 280 -82.09 19.59 -56.42
CA ASP A 280 -81.77 20.01 -55.02
C ASP A 280 -82.02 18.88 -53.96
N THR A 281 -81.63 19.14 -52.70
CA THR A 281 -81.92 18.51 -51.37
C THR A 281 -83.34 17.92 -51.12
N LEU A 282 -83.72 17.15 -50.08
CA LEU A 282 -83.19 16.36 -48.92
C LEU A 282 -84.46 16.06 -48.02
N GLU A 283 -84.45 15.06 -47.11
CA GLU A 283 -85.47 14.75 -46.04
C GLU A 283 -86.82 14.14 -46.53
N ASP A 284 -87.39 13.05 -45.99
CA ASP A 284 -87.85 12.67 -44.62
C ASP A 284 -87.97 11.12 -44.49
N LEU A 285 -87.51 10.45 -43.42
CA LEU A 285 -88.23 10.03 -42.18
C LEU A 285 -89.27 8.88 -42.23
N ALA A 286 -88.81 7.71 -41.74
CA ALA A 286 -89.43 6.86 -40.68
C ALA A 286 -90.55 5.80 -40.98
N GLU A 287 -90.56 4.79 -40.09
CA GLU A 287 -91.51 3.67 -39.87
C GLU A 287 -91.59 2.58 -40.98
N GLY A 288 -91.68 1.27 -40.69
CA GLY A 288 -91.55 0.53 -39.42
C GLY A 288 -92.23 -0.86 -39.47
N GLY A 289 -91.70 -1.85 -38.73
CA GLY A 289 -92.44 -3.05 -38.31
C GLY A 289 -92.36 -4.32 -39.17
N ASP A 290 -92.05 -5.46 -38.51
CA ASP A 290 -92.07 -6.82 -39.04
C ASP A 290 -93.40 -7.23 -39.71
N SER A 291 -93.35 -8.08 -40.75
CA SER A 291 -93.94 -9.43 -40.69
C SER A 291 -93.78 -10.26 -41.98
N GLU A 292 -93.89 -11.58 -41.78
CA GLU A 292 -94.18 -12.65 -42.75
C GLU A 292 -93.10 -13.12 -43.73
N ALA A 293 -92.94 -14.44 -43.75
CA ALA A 293 -91.95 -15.17 -44.53
C ALA A 293 -92.61 -15.88 -45.72
N GLY A 294 -91.88 -15.96 -46.83
CA GLY A 294 -91.99 -17.05 -47.80
C GLY A 294 -92.91 -16.82 -49.00
N ALA A 295 -92.41 -16.08 -50.00
CA ALA A 295 -92.91 -16.18 -51.39
C ALA A 295 -91.93 -15.73 -52.50
N GLU A 296 -90.81 -15.05 -52.19
CA GLU A 296 -90.13 -14.19 -53.20
C GLU A 296 -88.80 -14.72 -53.81
N ASP A 297 -88.30 -15.89 -53.38
CA ASP A 297 -87.06 -16.50 -53.91
C ASP A 297 -87.06 -16.73 -55.44
N GLY A 298 -88.23 -16.70 -56.08
CA GLY A 298 -88.38 -16.81 -57.54
C GLY A 298 -88.28 -15.49 -58.30
N GLN A 299 -88.42 -14.34 -57.64
CA GLN A 299 -88.29 -13.01 -58.24
C GLN A 299 -86.86 -12.48 -58.05
N ASP A 300 -86.32 -12.56 -56.84
CA ASP A 300 -84.92 -12.18 -56.55
C ASP A 300 -83.90 -12.93 -57.43
N LEU A 301 -84.09 -14.25 -57.64
CA LEU A 301 -83.20 -15.01 -58.50
C LEU A 301 -83.30 -14.57 -59.97
N ASN A 302 -84.48 -14.16 -60.43
CA ASN A 302 -84.69 -13.68 -61.80
C ASN A 302 -84.10 -12.27 -61.97
N ASP A 303 -84.24 -11.40 -60.99
CA ASP A 303 -83.65 -10.06 -60.97
C ASP A 303 -82.12 -10.13 -60.88
N VAL A 304 -81.57 -11.05 -60.09
CA VAL A 304 -80.12 -11.35 -60.05
C VAL A 304 -79.64 -11.90 -61.40
N LEU A 305 -80.37 -12.83 -62.03
CA LEU A 305 -80.04 -13.32 -63.38
C LEU A 305 -80.12 -12.20 -64.44
N GLN A 306 -81.09 -11.29 -64.32
CA GLN A 306 -81.23 -10.14 -65.20
C GLN A 306 -80.10 -9.12 -65.01
N GLN A 307 -79.69 -8.84 -63.77
CA GLN A 307 -78.52 -8.01 -63.46
C GLN A 307 -77.21 -8.63 -63.96
N LEU A 308 -77.02 -9.96 -63.82
CA LEU A 308 -75.86 -10.65 -64.41
C LEU A 308 -75.89 -10.64 -65.96
N ALA A 309 -77.08 -10.69 -66.58
CA ALA A 309 -77.24 -10.57 -68.02
C ALA A 309 -76.94 -9.15 -68.53
N GLU A 310 -77.33 -8.11 -67.79
CA GLU A 310 -77.00 -6.71 -68.12
C GLU A 310 -75.50 -6.41 -67.96
N PHE A 311 -74.83 -7.00 -66.96
CA PHE A 311 -73.37 -6.91 -66.82
C PHE A 311 -72.61 -7.70 -67.89
N SER A 312 -73.12 -8.87 -68.31
CA SER A 312 -72.53 -9.65 -69.42
C SER A 312 -72.96 -9.10 -70.79
N ARG A 313 -72.33 -8.00 -71.22
CA ARG A 313 -72.54 -7.38 -72.54
C ARG A 313 -72.42 -8.32 -73.76
N ASN A 314 -71.87 -9.52 -73.57
CA ASN A 314 -71.63 -10.52 -74.62
C ASN A 314 -72.45 -11.82 -74.43
N GLY A 315 -73.26 -11.94 -73.36
CA GLY A 315 -74.11 -13.11 -73.09
C GLY A 315 -73.38 -14.39 -72.64
N ASP A 316 -72.05 -14.36 -72.48
CA ASP A 316 -71.29 -15.47 -71.91
C ASP A 316 -71.18 -15.32 -70.38
N MET A 317 -72.00 -16.09 -69.66
CA MET A 317 -72.01 -16.10 -68.19
C MET A 317 -70.81 -16.87 -67.61
N LEU A 318 -70.18 -17.78 -68.38
CA LEU A 318 -69.04 -18.57 -67.91
C LEU A 318 -67.73 -17.76 -67.95
N SER A 319 -67.58 -16.82 -68.88
CA SER A 319 -66.43 -15.90 -68.86
C SER A 319 -66.51 -14.94 -67.67
N LEU A 320 -67.68 -14.35 -67.39
CA LEU A 320 -67.89 -13.50 -66.22
C LEU A 320 -67.65 -14.25 -64.90
N ALA A 321 -68.10 -15.51 -64.79
CA ALA A 321 -67.85 -16.34 -63.62
C ALA A 321 -66.35 -16.60 -63.40
N ARG A 322 -65.59 -16.93 -64.46
CA ARG A 322 -64.12 -17.09 -64.38
C ARG A 322 -63.40 -15.79 -64.05
N GLU A 323 -63.88 -14.66 -64.57
CA GLU A 323 -63.34 -13.35 -64.25
C GLU A 323 -63.58 -13.02 -62.77
N TYR A 324 -64.77 -13.34 -62.22
CA TYR A 324 -65.08 -13.23 -60.80
C TYR A 324 -64.29 -14.20 -59.91
N GLU A 325 -64.04 -15.45 -60.34
CA GLU A 325 -63.12 -16.36 -59.65
C GLU A 325 -61.71 -15.76 -59.62
N SER A 326 -61.21 -15.23 -60.74
CA SER A 326 -59.89 -14.59 -60.79
C SER A 326 -59.81 -13.31 -59.95
N LEU A 327 -60.90 -12.53 -59.86
CA LEU A 327 -61.02 -11.40 -58.95
C LEU A 327 -61.08 -11.85 -57.48
N GLY A 328 -61.74 -12.99 -57.22
CA GLY A 328 -61.79 -13.63 -55.91
C GLY A 328 -60.42 -14.10 -55.44
N ASP A 329 -59.68 -14.82 -56.29
CA ASP A 329 -58.33 -15.30 -56.02
C ASP A 329 -57.34 -14.14 -55.81
N THR A 330 -57.40 -13.11 -56.66
CA THR A 330 -56.55 -11.92 -56.51
C THR A 330 -56.90 -11.12 -55.25
N ASN A 331 -58.17 -10.90 -54.94
CA ASN A 331 -58.60 -10.28 -53.68
C ASN A 331 -58.22 -11.13 -52.45
N PHE A 332 -58.32 -12.45 -52.51
CA PHE A 332 -57.90 -13.34 -51.43
C PHE A 332 -56.37 -13.28 -51.22
N SER A 333 -55.60 -13.20 -52.30
CA SER A 333 -54.14 -13.02 -52.24
C SER A 333 -53.76 -11.66 -51.61
N LEU A 334 -54.49 -10.59 -51.96
CA LEU A 334 -54.33 -9.26 -51.37
C LEU A 334 -54.73 -9.25 -49.89
N TYR A 335 -55.84 -9.89 -49.53
CA TYR A 335 -56.28 -9.98 -48.14
C TYR A 335 -55.29 -10.75 -47.27
N LYS A 336 -54.72 -11.84 -47.80
CA LYS A 336 -53.64 -12.59 -47.15
C LYS A 336 -52.41 -11.71 -46.94
N TYR A 337 -51.96 -10.99 -47.98
CA TYR A 337 -50.82 -10.08 -47.89
C TYR A 337 -51.06 -8.92 -46.91
N VAL A 338 -52.26 -8.36 -46.87
CA VAL A 338 -52.66 -7.33 -45.89
C VAL A 338 -52.66 -7.90 -44.46
N ASN A 339 -53.09 -9.14 -44.26
CA ASN A 339 -52.97 -9.81 -42.95
C ASN A 339 -51.51 -10.06 -42.57
N GLU A 340 -50.66 -10.53 -43.49
CA GLU A 340 -49.22 -10.73 -43.26
C GLU A 340 -48.51 -9.40 -42.90
N LEU A 341 -48.84 -8.30 -43.59
CA LEU A 341 -48.39 -6.95 -43.24
C LEU A 341 -48.93 -6.48 -41.87
N THR A 342 -50.18 -6.80 -41.54
CA THR A 342 -50.79 -6.40 -40.26
C THR A 342 -50.19 -7.18 -39.08
N THR A 343 -49.89 -8.46 -39.24
CA THR A 343 -49.15 -9.25 -38.24
C THR A 343 -47.72 -8.76 -38.09
N SER A 344 -47.00 -8.55 -39.20
CA SER A 344 -45.62 -8.03 -39.18
C SER A 344 -45.54 -6.63 -38.54
N ARG A 345 -46.52 -5.75 -38.82
CA ARG A 345 -46.65 -4.46 -38.15
C ARG A 345 -46.85 -4.63 -36.64
N ALA A 346 -47.73 -5.53 -36.20
CA ALA A 346 -47.95 -5.78 -34.78
C ALA A 346 -46.72 -6.40 -34.09
N GLU A 347 -45.88 -7.15 -34.80
CA GLU A 347 -44.59 -7.64 -34.32
C GLU A 347 -43.59 -6.50 -34.17
N MET A 348 -43.38 -5.68 -35.20
CA MET A 348 -42.51 -4.49 -35.12
C MET A 348 -42.96 -3.50 -34.03
N GLU A 349 -44.27 -3.31 -33.83
CA GLU A 349 -44.80 -2.49 -32.73
C GLU A 349 -44.54 -3.13 -31.35
N ARG A 350 -44.35 -4.45 -31.22
CA ARG A 350 -43.87 -5.09 -29.98
C ARG A 350 -42.37 -4.89 -29.81
N ASP A 351 -41.58 -5.05 -30.87
CA ASP A 351 -40.12 -4.87 -30.83
C ASP A 351 -39.73 -3.43 -30.50
N ILE A 352 -40.44 -2.44 -31.03
CA ILE A 352 -40.27 -1.02 -30.65
C ILE A 352 -40.57 -0.81 -29.15
N ARG A 353 -41.53 -1.55 -28.56
CA ARG A 353 -41.84 -1.46 -27.13
C ARG A 353 -40.78 -2.15 -26.27
N THR A 354 -40.27 -3.32 -26.66
CA THR A 354 -39.20 -4.01 -25.92
C THR A 354 -37.90 -3.20 -25.98
N LEU A 355 -37.50 -2.70 -27.16
CA LEU A 355 -36.32 -1.84 -27.32
C LEU A 355 -36.41 -0.56 -26.46
N LYS A 356 -37.56 0.13 -26.45
CA LYS A 356 -37.77 1.29 -25.57
C LYS A 356 -37.64 0.94 -24.09
N SER A 357 -38.13 -0.23 -23.68
CA SER A 357 -37.97 -0.71 -22.30
C SER A 357 -36.51 -1.02 -21.94
N VAL A 358 -35.74 -1.58 -22.86
CA VAL A 358 -34.30 -1.86 -22.65
C VAL A 358 -33.51 -0.56 -22.55
N ILE A 359 -33.75 0.39 -23.45
CA ILE A 359 -33.09 1.71 -23.45
C ILE A 359 -33.35 2.47 -22.13
N ALA A 360 -34.58 2.42 -21.60
CA ALA A 360 -34.91 3.02 -20.32
C ALA A 360 -34.13 2.37 -19.15
N ALA A 361 -34.02 1.04 -19.13
CA ALA A 361 -33.25 0.32 -18.11
C ALA A 361 -31.74 0.57 -18.20
N GLU A 362 -31.19 0.70 -19.42
CA GLU A 362 -29.80 1.08 -19.67
C GLU A 362 -29.51 2.49 -19.13
N HIS A 363 -30.35 3.49 -19.45
CA HIS A 363 -30.20 4.85 -18.93
C HIS A 363 -30.29 4.94 -17.40
N GLU A 364 -31.16 4.15 -16.77
CA GLU A 364 -31.19 4.03 -15.31
C GLU A 364 -29.89 3.42 -14.75
N SER A 365 -29.32 2.42 -15.42
CA SER A 365 -28.04 1.81 -15.03
C SER A 365 -26.89 2.79 -15.19
N GLU A 366 -26.84 3.55 -16.30
CA GLU A 366 -25.87 4.62 -16.50
C GLU A 366 -25.99 5.71 -15.42
N ALA A 367 -27.20 6.17 -15.09
CA ALA A 367 -27.41 7.18 -14.06
C ALA A 367 -26.88 6.72 -12.70
N LYS A 368 -27.15 5.46 -12.32
CA LYS A 368 -26.61 4.83 -11.11
C LYS A 368 -25.07 4.75 -11.15
N GLN A 369 -24.49 4.40 -12.29
CA GLN A 369 -23.04 4.33 -12.46
C GLN A 369 -22.35 5.71 -12.43
N ARG A 370 -22.93 6.74 -13.06
CA ARG A 370 -22.45 8.13 -13.01
C ARG A 370 -22.49 8.68 -11.58
N ASN A 371 -23.55 8.39 -10.82
CA ASN A 371 -23.65 8.82 -9.42
C ASN A 371 -22.63 8.07 -8.52
N LEU A 372 -22.37 6.79 -8.79
CA LEU A 372 -21.32 6.04 -8.08
C LEU A 372 -19.93 6.60 -8.37
N ILE A 373 -19.64 6.94 -9.64
CA ILE A 373 -18.36 7.56 -10.05
C ILE A 373 -18.15 8.89 -9.32
N LYS A 374 -19.14 9.80 -9.35
CA LYS A 374 -19.07 11.07 -8.61
C LYS A 374 -18.79 10.88 -7.12
N GLY A 375 -19.51 9.96 -6.47
CA GLY A 375 -19.28 9.65 -5.06
C GLY A 375 -17.95 8.93 -4.75
N LEU A 376 -17.20 8.48 -5.76
CA LEU A 376 -15.82 8.01 -5.63
C LEU A 376 -14.83 9.14 -5.92
N GLU A 377 -15.10 10.01 -6.90
CA GLU A 377 -14.32 11.23 -7.18
C GLU A 377 -14.30 12.17 -5.97
N GLU A 378 -15.45 12.40 -5.32
CA GLU A 378 -15.56 13.21 -4.09
C GLU A 378 -14.74 12.63 -2.93
N ARG A 379 -14.74 11.29 -2.77
CA ARG A 379 -13.94 10.61 -1.73
C ARG A 379 -12.45 10.65 -2.05
N LEU A 380 -12.08 10.52 -3.32
CA LEU A 380 -10.71 10.63 -3.78
C LEU A 380 -10.16 12.02 -3.49
N ALA A 381 -10.90 13.08 -3.84
CA ALA A 381 -10.55 14.47 -3.52
C ALA A 381 -10.36 14.70 -2.01
N GLN A 382 -11.26 14.18 -1.16
CA GLN A 382 -11.11 14.26 0.30
C GLN A 382 -9.85 13.55 0.81
N THR A 383 -9.49 12.40 0.22
CA THR A 383 -8.25 11.69 0.59
C THR A 383 -6.98 12.40 0.10
N GLU A 384 -7.05 13.06 -1.06
CA GLU A 384 -5.94 13.87 -1.59
C GLU A 384 -5.71 15.13 -0.74
N GLU A 385 -6.78 15.85 -0.37
CA GLU A 385 -6.69 17.01 0.53
C GLU A 385 -6.11 16.62 1.91
N LEU A 386 -6.54 15.50 2.48
CA LEU A 386 -5.97 15.00 3.74
C LEU A 386 -4.49 14.62 3.59
N LEU A 387 -4.11 14.02 2.45
CA LEU A 387 -2.73 13.63 2.17
C LEU A 387 -1.83 14.87 1.98
N GLU A 388 -2.31 15.91 1.29
CA GLU A 388 -1.60 17.18 1.13
C GLU A 388 -1.40 17.88 2.49
N ASN A 389 -2.44 17.91 3.33
CA ASN A 389 -2.35 18.44 4.70
C ASN A 389 -1.31 17.67 5.56
N LEU A 390 -1.29 16.33 5.47
CA LEU A 390 -0.27 15.52 6.15
C LEU A 390 1.13 15.78 5.59
N GLN A 391 1.29 15.89 4.27
CA GLN A 391 2.58 16.24 3.64
C GLN A 391 3.09 17.59 4.17
N MET A 392 2.25 18.62 4.16
CA MET A 392 2.58 19.95 4.70
C MET A 392 2.97 19.92 6.18
N SER A 393 2.33 19.07 7.00
CA SER A 393 2.75 18.84 8.39
C SER A 393 4.11 18.14 8.48
N THR A 394 4.37 17.12 7.64
CA THR A 394 5.66 16.42 7.65
C THR A 394 6.82 17.28 7.18
N GLU A 395 6.63 18.18 6.19
CA GLU A 395 7.68 19.12 5.78
C GLU A 395 8.01 20.13 6.88
N LYS A 396 7.00 20.68 7.58
CA LYS A 396 7.23 21.51 8.79
C LYS A 396 8.02 20.76 9.87
N HIS A 397 7.70 19.48 10.09
CA HIS A 397 8.42 18.67 11.08
C HIS A 397 9.87 18.35 10.64
N LYS A 398 10.12 18.15 9.35
CA LYS A 398 11.48 18.01 8.79
C LYS A 398 12.29 19.29 8.94
N GLU A 399 11.70 20.46 8.72
CA GLU A 399 12.35 21.75 8.92
C GLU A 399 12.75 21.96 10.38
N VAL A 400 11.84 21.68 11.32
CA VAL A 400 12.12 21.71 12.76
C VAL A 400 13.23 20.73 13.14
N LEU A 401 13.19 19.48 12.64
CA LEU A 401 14.27 18.50 12.86
C LEU A 401 15.61 18.93 12.27
N ALA A 402 15.61 19.57 11.09
CA ALA A 402 16.82 20.12 10.48
C ALA A 402 17.43 21.24 11.35
N ASN A 403 16.62 22.12 11.91
CA ASN A 403 17.05 23.17 12.83
C ASN A 403 17.62 22.58 14.14
N ILE A 404 16.92 21.63 14.76
CA ILE A 404 17.41 20.93 15.97
C ILE A 404 18.73 20.20 15.68
N ARG A 405 18.89 19.60 14.49
CA ARG A 405 20.12 18.93 14.05
C ARG A 405 21.30 19.90 13.92
N LEU A 406 21.09 21.12 13.43
CA LEU A 406 22.11 22.17 13.36
C LEU A 406 22.54 22.61 14.76
N VAL A 407 21.59 23.01 15.60
CA VAL A 407 21.84 23.42 17.00
C VAL A 407 22.54 22.32 17.80
N THR A 408 22.14 21.06 17.63
CA THR A 408 22.81 19.91 18.25
C THR A 408 24.26 19.75 17.78
N GLY A 409 24.54 19.99 16.50
CA GLY A 409 25.89 19.97 15.94
C GLY A 409 26.75 21.18 16.35
N GLU A 410 26.15 22.29 16.73
CA GLU A 410 26.82 23.45 17.34
C GLU A 410 27.18 23.16 18.80
N ILE A 411 26.19 22.79 19.62
CA ILE A 411 26.38 22.43 21.04
C ILE A 411 27.40 21.29 21.22
N PHE A 412 27.40 20.29 20.34
CA PHE A 412 28.38 19.20 20.35
C PHE A 412 29.83 19.71 20.20
N ARG A 413 30.04 20.72 19.34
CA ARG A 413 31.35 21.35 19.12
C ARG A 413 31.73 22.26 20.30
N GLU A 414 30.80 23.08 20.78
CA GLU A 414 31.03 24.01 21.90
C GLU A 414 31.38 23.30 23.22
N LEU A 415 30.70 22.20 23.55
CA LEU A 415 30.98 21.40 24.75
C LEU A 415 32.27 20.56 24.65
N GLY A 416 32.94 20.59 23.49
CA GLY A 416 34.13 19.78 23.20
C GLY A 416 33.86 18.29 23.34
N CYS A 417 32.71 17.81 22.86
CA CYS A 417 32.36 16.40 22.88
C CYS A 417 33.28 15.63 21.93
N SER A 418 34.20 14.83 22.47
CA SER A 418 35.06 13.98 21.63
C SER A 418 34.28 12.76 21.12
N MET A 419 34.38 12.49 19.82
CA MET A 419 34.01 11.20 19.21
C MET A 419 35.04 10.11 19.57
N GLY A 420 35.27 9.92 20.88
CA GLY A 420 36.26 8.98 21.41
C GLY A 420 35.75 7.53 21.39
N ASP A 421 36.38 6.70 20.55
CA ASP A 421 36.39 5.22 20.57
C ASP A 421 35.05 4.46 20.52
N THR A 422 33.88 5.10 20.39
CA THR A 422 32.63 4.40 20.06
C THR A 422 32.54 3.98 18.59
N SER A 423 33.31 2.93 18.26
CA SER A 423 33.19 2.06 17.08
C SER A 423 33.44 2.69 15.69
N LYS A 424 34.57 2.28 15.08
CA LYS A 424 34.95 2.51 13.68
C LYS A 424 34.03 1.81 12.64
N SER A 425 32.81 1.44 12.99
CA SER A 425 31.94 0.56 12.20
C SER A 425 30.68 1.21 11.63
N LEU A 426 30.24 2.36 12.16
CA LEU A 426 28.99 3.00 11.74
C LEU A 426 29.05 4.53 11.59
N VAL A 427 30.12 5.19 12.06
CA VAL A 427 30.31 6.64 11.87
C VAL A 427 31.30 6.88 10.72
N VAL A 428 30.78 6.87 9.49
CA VAL A 428 31.49 7.40 8.30
C VAL A 428 31.46 8.94 8.30
N ASN A 429 30.54 9.53 9.08
CA ASN A 429 30.14 10.92 9.01
C ASN A 429 30.35 11.63 10.35
N ASP A 430 31.32 12.53 10.41
CA ASP A 430 31.64 13.39 11.57
C ASP A 430 30.62 14.54 11.77
N HIS A 431 29.38 14.32 11.33
CA HIS A 431 28.32 15.32 11.28
C HIS A 431 26.98 14.70 11.70
N CYS A 432 26.14 15.51 12.34
CA CYS A 432 24.85 15.07 12.85
C CYS A 432 23.90 14.71 11.68
N THR A 433 23.53 13.42 11.56
CA THR A 433 22.52 12.89 10.63
C THR A 433 21.29 12.43 11.40
N GLU A 434 20.12 12.34 10.75
CA GLU A 434 18.88 11.90 11.41
C GLU A 434 19.00 10.53 12.10
N SER A 435 19.72 9.58 11.47
CA SER A 435 20.02 8.26 12.05
C SER A 435 20.86 8.30 13.32
N ASN A 436 21.72 9.31 13.45
CA ASN A 436 22.73 9.40 14.50
C ASN A 436 22.35 10.46 15.55
N HIS A 437 21.34 11.29 15.28
CA HIS A 437 20.98 12.46 16.08
C HIS A 437 20.78 12.16 17.57
N LEU A 438 20.09 11.06 17.89
CA LEU A 438 19.88 10.61 19.27
C LEU A 438 21.20 10.23 19.98
N GLN A 439 22.20 9.73 19.23
CA GLN A 439 23.51 9.39 19.77
C GLN A 439 24.34 10.66 20.06
N PHE A 440 24.25 11.68 19.20
CA PHE A 440 24.82 13.01 19.46
C PHE A 440 24.23 13.64 20.72
N LEU A 441 22.89 13.62 20.88
CA LEU A 441 22.21 14.12 22.08
C LEU A 441 22.63 13.36 23.34
N GLY A 442 22.70 12.02 23.31
CA GLY A 442 23.16 11.22 24.45
C GLY A 442 24.63 11.50 24.83
N LYS A 443 25.50 11.81 23.87
CA LYS A 443 26.89 12.22 24.13
C LYS A 443 27.00 13.65 24.69
N ILE A 444 26.14 14.56 24.25
CA ILE A 444 25.97 15.89 24.85
C ILE A 444 25.52 15.76 26.32
N GLU A 445 24.55 14.89 26.61
CA GLU A 445 24.07 14.64 27.97
C GLU A 445 25.18 14.06 28.88
N GLU A 446 25.91 13.03 28.41
CA GLU A 446 27.05 12.45 29.12
C GLU A 446 28.13 13.49 29.41
N ARG A 447 28.43 14.38 28.45
CA ARG A 447 29.42 15.46 28.62
C ARG A 447 28.93 16.54 29.58
N ALA A 448 27.70 17.01 29.42
CA ALA A 448 27.11 18.05 30.25
C ALA A 448 26.98 17.60 31.71
N THR A 449 26.50 16.38 31.95
CA THR A 449 26.43 15.79 33.30
C THR A 449 27.82 15.65 33.93
N SER A 450 28.83 15.22 33.17
CA SER A 450 30.23 15.16 33.64
C SER A 450 30.79 16.53 34.04
N ILE A 451 30.53 17.58 33.24
CA ILE A 451 30.91 18.97 33.57
C ILE A 451 30.20 19.43 34.85
N MET A 452 28.90 19.16 34.99
CA MET A 452 28.12 19.50 36.18
C MET A 452 28.63 18.80 37.45
N TYR A 453 28.98 17.50 37.37
CA TYR A 453 29.60 16.78 38.48
C TYR A 453 30.98 17.35 38.84
N ALA A 454 31.81 17.70 37.85
CA ALA A 454 33.10 18.33 38.07
C ALA A 454 32.95 19.70 38.76
N PHE A 455 32.02 20.53 38.29
CA PHE A 455 31.70 21.83 38.88
C PHE A 455 31.18 21.71 40.32
N GLN A 456 30.23 20.81 40.60
CA GLN A 456 29.75 20.56 41.97
C GLN A 456 30.87 20.07 42.89
N ARG A 457 31.76 19.18 42.41
CA ARG A 457 32.92 18.70 43.16
C ARG A 457 33.91 19.84 43.44
N HIS A 458 34.17 20.71 42.46
CA HIS A 458 35.02 21.88 42.63
C HIS A 458 34.42 22.88 43.63
N ARG A 459 33.11 23.16 43.56
CA ARG A 459 32.40 24.02 44.50
C ARG A 459 32.45 23.48 45.93
N ARG A 460 32.20 22.17 46.13
CA ARG A 460 32.37 21.49 47.43
C ARG A 460 33.82 21.54 47.94
N LYS A 461 34.82 21.41 47.05
CA LYS A 461 36.23 21.54 47.42
C LYS A 461 36.58 22.97 47.84
N LYS A 462 36.10 24.00 47.12
CA LYS A 462 36.27 25.41 47.50
C LYS A 462 35.62 25.73 48.84
N ALA A 463 34.37 25.31 49.07
CA ALA A 463 33.68 25.49 50.36
C ALA A 463 34.48 24.87 51.52
N ARG A 464 34.93 23.62 51.37
CA ARG A 464 35.75 22.95 52.39
C ARG A 464 37.13 23.59 52.61
N LEU A 465 37.71 24.21 51.60
CA LEU A 465 38.95 24.98 51.76
C LEU A 465 38.71 26.31 52.50
N ALA A 466 37.56 26.95 52.29
CA ALA A 466 37.16 28.14 53.06
C ALA A 466 36.88 27.79 54.54
N GLU A 467 36.20 26.68 54.82
CA GLU A 467 36.00 26.14 56.18
C GLU A 467 37.34 25.86 56.89
N LEU A 468 38.31 25.28 56.19
CA LEU A 468 39.64 25.04 56.76
C LEU A 468 40.42 26.34 57.01
N ALA A 469 40.25 27.37 56.17
CA ALA A 469 40.87 28.68 56.37
C ALA A 469 40.29 29.39 57.61
N THR A 470 38.97 29.37 57.82
CA THR A 470 38.35 29.94 59.02
C THR A 470 38.67 29.12 60.29
N GLU A 471 38.83 27.81 60.18
CA GLU A 471 39.38 26.98 61.26
C GLU A 471 40.85 27.33 61.61
N GLU A 472 41.69 27.70 60.64
CA GLU A 472 43.06 28.14 60.91
C GLU A 472 43.11 29.56 61.52
N GLU A 473 42.25 30.48 61.07
CA GLU A 473 42.13 31.81 61.66
C GLU A 473 41.61 31.76 63.11
N THR A 474 40.58 30.95 63.38
CA THR A 474 40.08 30.75 64.75
C THR A 474 41.11 30.07 65.66
N LYS A 475 41.91 29.11 65.15
CA LYS A 475 43.06 28.54 65.88
C LYS A 475 44.16 29.58 66.15
N ARG A 476 44.43 30.52 65.23
CA ARG A 476 45.38 31.64 65.45
C ARG A 476 44.88 32.62 66.51
N ILE A 477 43.57 32.84 66.62
CA ILE A 477 42.96 33.73 67.63
C ILE A 477 42.96 33.10 69.05
N LEU A 478 42.98 31.76 69.14
CA LEU A 478 42.95 31.00 70.40
C LEU A 478 44.34 30.66 70.99
N ALA A 479 45.44 31.12 70.40
CA ALA A 479 46.79 30.90 70.92
C ALA A 479 47.16 31.91 72.03
N PRO A 480 47.66 31.47 73.22
CA PRO A 480 48.04 32.38 74.31
C PRO A 480 49.27 33.27 73.99
N LYS A 481 49.28 34.49 74.54
CA LYS A 481 50.40 35.44 74.47
C LYS A 481 51.40 35.25 75.63
N GLU A 482 52.69 35.23 75.30
CA GLU A 482 53.86 35.65 76.10
C GLU A 482 55.05 35.72 75.12
N SER A 483 56.02 36.65 75.14
CA SER A 483 56.17 37.95 75.82
C SER A 483 57.12 38.84 74.98
N ALA A 484 57.01 40.17 75.06
CA ALA A 484 57.86 41.13 74.32
C ALA A 484 59.31 41.19 74.89
N PRO A 485 60.34 41.79 74.22
CA PRO A 485 60.36 43.23 73.86
C PRO A 485 61.04 43.63 72.51
N ALA A 486 60.88 44.90 72.15
CA ALA A 486 61.64 45.66 71.15
C ALA A 486 62.99 46.18 71.74
N PRO A 487 63.81 47.05 71.10
CA PRO A 487 63.72 47.72 69.78
C PRO A 487 65.04 47.78 68.95
N ALA A 488 65.01 48.35 67.73
CA ALA A 488 66.00 49.34 67.23
C ALA A 488 65.84 49.71 65.72
N THR A 489 65.65 51.01 65.49
CA THR A 489 66.18 51.92 64.43
C THR A 489 66.78 51.41 63.09
N TYR A 490 66.29 52.05 62.00
CA TYR A 490 66.88 52.38 60.67
C TYR A 490 68.42 52.56 60.57
N PRO A 491 69.10 52.61 59.37
CA PRO A 491 68.56 53.11 58.08
C PRO A 491 69.11 52.59 56.70
N THR A 492 68.44 53.07 55.62
CA THR A 492 68.96 53.50 54.27
C THR A 492 69.57 52.54 53.22
N GLU A 493 69.13 52.75 51.96
CA GLU A 493 69.90 52.85 50.68
C GLU A 493 70.72 51.61 50.17
N LYS A 494 71.01 51.39 48.87
CA LYS A 494 70.66 52.01 47.56
C LYS A 494 71.07 51.04 46.42
N ASP A 495 70.63 51.35 45.18
CA ASP A 495 71.19 50.94 43.87
C ASP A 495 71.29 49.41 43.57
N GLY A 496 71.25 48.90 42.33
CA GLY A 496 70.99 49.49 41.01
C GLY A 496 71.09 48.40 39.92
N LEU A 497 70.27 48.53 38.86
CA LEU A 497 70.66 48.58 37.43
C LEU A 497 71.91 47.76 36.97
N GLU A 498 71.94 47.01 35.86
CA GLU A 498 71.08 46.98 34.65
C GLU A 498 71.44 45.75 33.74
N VAL A 499 71.00 45.77 32.47
CA VAL A 499 71.44 44.96 31.29
C VAL A 499 70.72 43.60 31.10
N ALA A 500 70.01 43.31 30.00
CA ALA A 500 69.58 44.15 28.86
C ALA A 500 68.47 43.49 27.99
N LEU A 501 67.67 44.34 27.32
CA LEU A 501 67.07 44.24 25.96
C LEU A 501 66.36 42.92 25.55
N ALA A 502 65.02 42.91 25.38
CA ALA A 502 64.23 43.32 24.19
C ALA A 502 64.16 42.22 23.09
N ASP A 503 63.08 41.98 22.33
CA ASP A 503 61.81 42.72 22.13
C ASP A 503 60.70 41.81 21.52
N ILE A 504 59.47 42.33 21.33
CA ILE A 504 58.38 41.86 20.44
C ILE A 504 57.58 40.57 20.83
N ALA A 505 56.31 40.73 21.25
CA ALA A 505 55.11 40.20 20.58
C ALA A 505 53.79 40.55 21.31
N GLN A 506 52.67 40.66 20.57
CA GLN A 506 51.35 41.11 21.04
C GLN A 506 50.42 39.97 21.57
N PRO A 507 49.24 40.28 22.17
CA PRO A 507 48.41 39.37 23.00
C PRO A 507 47.16 38.88 22.19
N PRO A 508 45.95 38.62 22.76
CA PRO A 508 45.51 38.22 24.11
C PRO A 508 44.64 36.94 24.12
N GLU A 509 44.24 36.45 25.31
CA GLU A 509 42.96 35.72 25.46
C GLU A 509 42.17 36.27 26.67
N GLU A 510 40.86 36.44 26.47
CA GLU A 510 39.88 36.79 27.49
C GLU A 510 39.14 35.53 27.99
N SER A 511 38.95 35.43 29.30
CA SER A 511 37.72 34.87 29.91
C SER A 511 37.81 35.14 31.43
N VAL A 512 37.13 36.14 32.01
CA VAL A 512 35.68 36.33 32.17
C VAL A 512 35.07 35.43 33.26
N ALA A 513 34.25 36.06 34.12
CA ALA A 513 33.47 35.52 35.23
C ALA A 513 34.29 34.97 36.43
N GLY A 514 33.87 35.22 37.68
CA GLY A 514 32.70 35.96 38.14
C GLY A 514 32.50 35.70 39.63
N ALA A 515 32.20 36.74 40.41
CA ALA A 515 32.05 36.62 41.86
C ALA A 515 30.66 36.07 42.23
N SER A 516 30.57 35.40 43.37
CA SER A 516 29.64 35.78 44.46
C SER A 516 29.66 34.75 45.60
N ALA A 517 29.55 35.28 46.80
CA ALA A 517 28.88 34.68 47.94
C ALA A 517 28.15 35.83 48.64
N ASP A 518 26.87 35.60 48.96
CA ASP A 518 26.02 36.29 49.95
C ASP A 518 25.87 37.84 49.80
N ASP A 519 24.73 38.47 50.04
CA ASP A 519 23.78 38.27 51.14
C ASP A 519 22.42 38.92 50.83
N VAL A 520 21.36 38.60 51.59
CA VAL A 520 20.05 39.28 51.55
C VAL A 520 19.48 39.42 52.96
N LEU A 521 19.31 40.67 53.43
CA LEU A 521 18.35 40.97 54.49
C LEU A 521 17.82 42.42 54.45
N THR A 522 16.55 42.58 54.84
CA THR A 522 15.85 43.82 55.29
C THR A 522 15.76 44.99 54.27
N GLN A 523 14.57 45.26 53.71
CA GLN A 523 13.44 46.03 54.30
C GLN A 523 13.70 47.53 54.49
N ALA A 524 12.98 48.38 53.75
CA ALA A 524 12.01 49.37 54.29
C ALA A 524 11.51 50.37 53.22
N GLU A 525 10.19 50.59 53.20
CA GLU A 525 9.46 51.87 52.97
C GLU A 525 9.64 52.72 51.68
N GLY A 526 8.60 53.50 51.34
CA GLY A 526 8.86 54.86 50.79
C GLY A 526 8.38 55.23 49.39
N ALA A 527 7.14 54.89 49.03
CA ALA A 527 6.15 55.74 48.31
C ALA A 527 6.58 56.99 47.46
N ILE A 528 5.83 57.18 46.35
CA ILE A 528 5.46 58.47 45.68
C ILE A 528 6.30 58.99 44.48
N ALA A 529 5.80 58.64 43.29
CA ALA A 529 5.37 59.52 42.18
C ALA A 529 6.36 60.19 41.19
N ARG A 530 5.96 60.08 39.90
CA ARG A 530 5.90 61.14 38.84
C ARG A 530 7.23 61.79 38.38
N ASP A 531 7.45 62.07 37.10
CA ASP A 531 6.78 61.78 35.81
C ASP A 531 7.73 62.33 34.69
N VAL A 532 7.54 62.00 33.39
CA VAL A 532 7.75 62.95 32.24
C VAL A 532 9.24 63.41 31.99
N VAL A 533 9.99 63.13 30.89
CA VAL A 533 9.70 63.02 29.43
C VAL A 533 10.87 62.39 28.61
N ARG A 534 10.58 61.57 27.57
CA ARG A 534 11.34 61.22 26.31
C ARG A 534 12.80 60.69 26.42
N GLU A 535 13.35 59.93 25.45
CA GLU A 535 12.94 59.73 24.04
C GLU A 535 13.25 58.30 23.51
N GLU A 536 12.29 57.77 22.75
CA GLU A 536 12.33 56.73 21.69
C GLU A 536 13.52 55.75 21.55
N ALA A 537 13.24 54.46 21.78
CA ALA A 537 13.72 53.35 20.96
C ALA A 537 12.65 52.23 20.92
N VAL A 538 12.45 51.62 19.75
CA VAL A 538 11.34 50.68 19.49
C VAL A 538 11.68 49.27 19.96
N GLU A 539 10.94 48.74 20.94
CA GLU A 539 10.87 47.31 21.22
C GLU A 539 9.83 46.65 20.30
N MET A 540 10.20 45.49 19.74
CA MET A 540 9.32 44.64 18.95
C MET A 540 9.00 43.40 19.79
N GLU A 541 7.90 43.48 20.56
CA GLU A 541 7.44 42.38 21.41
C GLU A 541 7.13 41.13 20.58
N LEU A 542 7.89 40.06 20.84
CA LEU A 542 7.48 38.70 20.48
C LEU A 542 6.46 38.22 21.50
N MET A 543 5.17 38.34 21.15
CA MET A 543 4.10 37.62 21.81
C MET A 543 4.39 36.11 21.72
N ILE A 544 4.73 35.50 22.85
CA ILE A 544 4.75 34.04 22.99
C ILE A 544 3.36 33.64 23.45
N ASP A 545 2.53 33.18 22.52
CA ASP A 545 1.22 32.61 22.85
C ASP A 545 1.41 31.30 23.63
N GLU A 546 0.99 31.28 24.91
CA GLU A 546 0.89 30.07 25.72
C GLU A 546 -0.30 29.19 25.29
N GLU A 547 -0.27 28.64 24.08
CA GLU A 547 -1.04 27.43 23.76
C GLU A 547 -0.11 26.37 23.16
N GLY A 548 0.30 25.42 24.01
CA GLY A 548 1.03 24.24 23.54
C GLY A 548 0.17 23.45 22.53
N PRO A 549 0.77 22.88 21.46
CA PRO A 549 0.01 22.20 20.42
C PRO A 549 -0.83 21.08 21.04
N PRO A 550 -2.12 20.96 20.68
CA PRO A 550 -3.00 19.99 21.31
C PRO A 550 -2.45 18.58 21.09
N PHE A 551 -2.18 17.88 22.19
CA PHE A 551 -1.84 16.46 22.16
C PHE A 551 -3.04 15.72 21.54
N ILE A 552 -2.95 15.40 20.25
CA ILE A 552 -3.97 14.64 19.55
C ILE A 552 -4.02 13.27 20.23
N PRO A 553 -5.12 12.91 20.92
CA PRO A 553 -5.24 11.57 21.48
C PRO A 553 -5.21 10.60 20.29
N MET A 554 -4.52 9.47 20.45
CA MET A 554 -4.67 8.33 19.53
C MET A 554 -6.15 7.96 19.47
N LEU A 555 -6.83 8.48 18.44
CA LEU A 555 -8.27 8.42 18.32
C LEU A 555 -8.64 6.98 18.05
N ASN A 556 -9.34 6.38 19.02
CA ASN A 556 -9.91 5.07 18.90
C ASN A 556 -10.89 5.12 17.72
N ILE A 557 -10.48 4.57 16.57
CA ILE A 557 -11.32 4.48 15.37
C ILE A 557 -12.56 3.67 15.79
N PRO A 558 -13.79 4.22 15.68
CA PRO A 558 -14.99 3.43 15.89
C PRO A 558 -14.96 2.24 14.93
N GLU A 559 -15.45 1.07 15.35
CA GLU A 559 -15.58 -0.11 14.47
C GLU A 559 -16.59 0.16 13.35
N GLU A 560 -16.19 0.92 12.33
CA GLU A 560 -16.99 1.10 11.13
C GLU A 560 -17.00 -0.21 10.34
N GLN A 561 -18.22 -0.71 10.19
CA GLN A 561 -18.54 -1.97 9.55
C GLN A 561 -17.86 -2.04 8.17
N SER A 562 -16.86 -2.91 8.05
CA SER A 562 -16.15 -3.15 6.79
C SER A 562 -17.15 -3.27 5.63
N VAL A 563 -17.15 -2.28 4.73
CA VAL A 563 -18.01 -2.27 3.54
C VAL A 563 -17.44 -3.29 2.57
N ASN A 564 -17.87 -4.54 2.78
CA ASN A 564 -17.35 -5.70 2.10
C ASN A 564 -17.62 -5.59 0.59
N ALA A 565 -16.55 -5.66 -0.22
CA ALA A 565 -16.59 -5.50 -1.68
C ALA A 565 -17.56 -6.47 -2.38
N VAL A 566 -17.93 -7.56 -1.70
CA VAL A 566 -19.02 -8.49 -2.07
C VAL A 566 -20.35 -7.80 -2.40
N ARG A 567 -20.64 -6.59 -1.87
CA ARG A 567 -21.88 -5.85 -2.19
C ARG A 567 -21.88 -5.08 -3.51
N LEU A 568 -20.75 -4.99 -4.23
CA LEU A 568 -20.65 -4.25 -5.51
C LEU A 568 -20.67 -5.14 -6.77
N VAL A 569 -20.68 -6.47 -6.61
CA VAL A 569 -20.76 -7.41 -7.74
C VAL A 569 -22.21 -7.85 -7.96
N ARG A 570 -22.72 -7.70 -9.18
CA ARG A 570 -24.06 -8.22 -9.56
C ARG A 570 -24.09 -9.73 -9.32
N HIS A 571 -25.04 -10.20 -8.51
CA HIS A 571 -25.45 -11.61 -8.50
C HIS A 571 -26.10 -11.97 -9.85
N LEU A 572 -25.27 -12.37 -10.82
CA LEU A 572 -25.70 -13.16 -11.97
C LEU A 572 -25.15 -14.58 -11.80
N CYS A 573 -26.04 -15.56 -11.90
CA CYS A 573 -25.76 -16.95 -11.60
C CYS A 573 -24.79 -17.58 -12.60
N LEU A 574 -23.59 -17.93 -12.15
CA LEU A 574 -22.79 -19.00 -12.76
C LEU A 574 -22.30 -19.95 -11.64
N PRO A 575 -22.51 -21.27 -11.76
CA PRO A 575 -22.19 -22.21 -10.69
C PRO A 575 -20.69 -22.52 -10.64
N SER A 576 -20.08 -22.32 -9.47
CA SER A 576 -18.68 -22.64 -9.21
C SER A 576 -18.37 -24.12 -9.44
N ALA A 577 -17.34 -24.39 -10.24
CA ALA A 577 -16.68 -25.69 -10.30
C ALA A 577 -15.33 -25.59 -9.59
N HIS A 578 -15.28 -26.06 -8.34
CA HIS A 578 -14.02 -26.39 -7.66
C HIS A 578 -14.01 -27.92 -7.49
N LEU A 579 -13.18 -28.60 -8.27
CA LEU A 579 -12.90 -30.02 -8.13
C LEU A 579 -11.45 -30.15 -7.64
N GLY A 580 -11.29 -30.74 -6.46
CA GLY A 580 -10.00 -31.20 -5.97
C GLY A 580 -10.08 -32.69 -5.67
N GLY A 581 -9.11 -33.45 -6.20
CA GLY A 581 -8.72 -34.78 -5.76
C GLY A 581 -9.67 -35.94 -6.07
N ASP A 582 -9.30 -36.76 -7.06
CA ASP A 582 -8.70 -38.07 -6.75
C ASP A 582 -7.93 -38.58 -7.98
N GLU A 583 -6.63 -38.88 -7.85
CA GLU A 583 -5.84 -39.51 -8.91
C GLU A 583 -5.67 -41.00 -8.61
N GLY A 584 -6.25 -41.85 -9.46
CA GLY A 584 -6.08 -43.29 -9.36
C GLY A 584 -6.96 -44.06 -10.35
N VAL A 585 -6.42 -44.33 -11.54
CA VAL A 585 -6.57 -45.56 -12.36
C VAL A 585 -5.92 -45.32 -13.72
N GLU A 586 -5.25 -46.36 -14.23
CA GLU A 586 -4.44 -46.33 -15.44
C GLU A 586 -5.26 -46.34 -16.75
N ALA A 587 -4.64 -45.79 -17.79
CA ALA A 587 -4.72 -46.15 -19.22
C ALA A 587 -6.03 -46.70 -19.82
N LEU A 588 -6.50 -46.03 -20.89
CA LEU A 588 -6.52 -46.61 -22.25
C LEU A 588 -6.75 -45.50 -23.30
N GLU A 589 -6.06 -45.60 -24.44
CA GLU A 589 -6.35 -44.81 -25.63
C GLU A 589 -7.57 -45.39 -26.36
N GLU A 590 -8.41 -44.53 -26.95
CA GLU A 590 -9.06 -44.69 -28.29
C GLU A 590 -10.24 -43.71 -28.47
N GLY A 591 -10.52 -43.33 -29.73
CA GLY A 591 -11.91 -43.13 -30.19
C GLY A 591 -12.58 -41.76 -29.99
N GLU A 592 -12.29 -40.85 -30.91
CA GLU A 592 -13.27 -40.04 -31.68
C GLU A 592 -14.78 -40.14 -31.28
N GLY A 593 -15.38 -39.00 -30.89
CA GLY A 593 -16.85 -38.85 -30.84
C GLY A 593 -17.38 -37.96 -29.71
N ASP A 594 -17.98 -36.82 -30.05
CA ASP A 594 -18.75 -36.00 -29.10
C ASP A 594 -19.97 -36.80 -28.60
N ARG A 595 -19.92 -37.26 -27.33
CA ARG A 595 -21.08 -37.86 -26.66
C ARG A 595 -22.12 -36.76 -26.38
N VAL A 596 -23.10 -36.63 -27.27
CA VAL A 596 -24.31 -35.84 -27.03
C VAL A 596 -25.05 -36.43 -25.82
N VAL A 597 -24.92 -35.76 -24.67
CA VAL A 597 -25.54 -36.17 -23.42
C VAL A 597 -27.06 -36.03 -23.55
N SER A 598 -27.79 -37.14 -23.36
CA SER A 598 -29.25 -37.13 -23.48
C SER A 598 -29.89 -36.23 -22.42
N HIS A 599 -31.02 -35.62 -22.77
CA HIS A 599 -31.73 -34.68 -21.88
C HIS A 599 -32.17 -35.33 -20.55
N GLU A 600 -32.27 -36.67 -20.52
CA GLU A 600 -32.58 -37.46 -19.33
C GLU A 600 -31.35 -37.72 -18.44
N GLU A 601 -30.16 -37.85 -19.02
CA GLU A 601 -28.90 -37.92 -18.26
C GLU A 601 -28.61 -36.58 -17.56
N VAL A 602 -28.85 -35.45 -18.25
CA VAL A 602 -28.79 -34.10 -17.67
C VAL A 602 -29.79 -33.97 -16.51
N ARG A 603 -31.02 -34.47 -16.68
CA ARG A 603 -32.04 -34.48 -15.61
C ARG A 603 -31.61 -35.32 -14.41
N ARG A 604 -31.07 -36.53 -14.61
CA ARG A 604 -30.52 -37.35 -13.50
C ARG A 604 -29.32 -36.71 -12.82
N GLN A 605 -28.50 -35.95 -13.52
CA GLN A 605 -27.41 -35.18 -12.90
C GLN A 605 -27.96 -34.01 -12.07
N MET A 606 -28.98 -33.30 -12.58
CA MET A 606 -29.68 -32.23 -11.86
C MET A 606 -30.33 -32.75 -10.56
N GLU A 607 -31.05 -33.87 -10.64
CA GLU A 607 -31.71 -34.51 -9.49
C GLU A 607 -30.68 -34.99 -8.45
N ARG A 608 -29.57 -35.62 -8.87
CA ARG A 608 -28.45 -36.00 -7.98
C ARG A 608 -27.79 -34.77 -7.32
N ARG A 609 -27.62 -33.65 -8.04
CA ARG A 609 -27.09 -32.40 -7.47
C ARG A 609 -28.04 -31.80 -6.42
N ILE A 610 -29.36 -31.81 -6.67
CA ILE A 610 -30.37 -31.34 -5.71
C ILE A 610 -30.36 -32.21 -4.45
N HIS A 611 -30.26 -33.54 -4.58
CA HIS A 611 -30.16 -34.46 -3.44
C HIS A 611 -28.91 -34.19 -2.60
N SER A 612 -27.74 -34.07 -3.25
CA SER A 612 -26.47 -33.76 -2.57
C SER A 612 -26.51 -32.39 -1.86
N LYS A 613 -27.18 -31.39 -2.45
CA LYS A 613 -27.38 -30.09 -1.80
C LYS A 613 -28.24 -30.22 -0.54
N ARG A 614 -29.38 -30.92 -0.60
CA ARG A 614 -30.24 -31.17 0.57
C ARG A 614 -29.51 -31.90 1.68
N GLU A 615 -28.73 -32.93 1.38
CA GLU A 615 -27.90 -33.62 2.39
C GLU A 615 -26.87 -32.70 3.05
N ARG A 616 -26.24 -31.79 2.29
CA ARG A 616 -25.28 -30.81 2.84
C ARG A 616 -25.97 -29.80 3.75
N GLU A 617 -27.13 -29.30 3.34
CA GLU A 617 -27.98 -28.41 4.14
C GLU A 617 -28.45 -29.12 5.42
N GLU A 618 -28.86 -30.38 5.35
CA GLU A 618 -29.27 -31.18 6.51
C GLU A 618 -28.09 -31.47 7.46
N ARG A 619 -26.91 -31.85 6.94
CA ARG A 619 -25.69 -32.01 7.76
C ARG A 619 -25.28 -30.70 8.43
N ALA A 620 -25.43 -29.56 7.75
CA ALA A 620 -25.16 -28.24 8.35
C ALA A 620 -26.19 -27.89 9.43
N HIS A 621 -27.47 -28.26 9.24
CA HIS A 621 -28.51 -28.06 10.24
C HIS A 621 -28.31 -28.97 11.47
N ARG A 622 -27.89 -30.23 11.29
CA ARG A 622 -27.51 -31.14 12.38
C ARG A 622 -26.32 -30.59 13.17
N LYS A 623 -25.23 -30.16 12.50
CA LYS A 623 -24.09 -29.49 13.17
C LYS A 623 -24.51 -28.22 13.94
N ARG A 624 -25.45 -27.42 13.42
CA ARG A 624 -26.01 -26.27 14.14
C ARG A 624 -26.86 -26.67 15.34
N HIS A 625 -27.53 -27.81 15.30
CA HIS A 625 -28.26 -28.37 16.43
C HIS A 625 -27.28 -28.86 17.51
N GLU A 626 -26.29 -29.67 17.12
CA GLU A 626 -25.22 -30.17 17.99
C GLU A 626 -24.46 -29.03 18.69
N LEU A 627 -24.10 -27.95 17.97
CA LEU A 627 -23.48 -26.75 18.54
C LEU A 627 -24.40 -25.97 19.48
N LYS A 628 -25.72 -26.11 19.36
CA LYS A 628 -26.72 -25.47 20.23
C LYS A 628 -27.10 -26.35 21.43
N GLU A 629 -26.88 -27.66 21.34
CA GLU A 629 -27.08 -28.64 22.41
C GLU A 629 -25.81 -28.88 23.27
N GLN A 630 -24.64 -28.42 22.83
CA GLN A 630 -23.46 -28.35 23.71
C GLN A 630 -23.77 -27.43 24.91
N PRO A 631 -23.79 -27.95 26.15
CA PRO A 631 -24.24 -27.17 27.29
C PRO A 631 -23.22 -26.09 27.66
N ALA A 632 -23.71 -24.88 27.95
CA ALA A 632 -22.93 -23.74 28.42
C ALA A 632 -22.42 -23.93 29.86
N GLY A 633 -21.59 -24.96 30.09
CA GLY A 633 -21.28 -25.52 31.41
C GLY A 633 -19.81 -25.49 31.83
N GLN A 634 -18.90 -24.82 31.12
CA GLN A 634 -17.45 -24.85 31.42
C GLN A 634 -16.74 -23.48 31.57
N THR A 635 -17.43 -22.35 31.47
CA THR A 635 -16.81 -21.01 31.58
C THR A 635 -16.97 -20.30 32.94
N ALA A 636 -17.52 -20.98 33.95
CA ALA A 636 -17.83 -20.37 35.26
C ALA A 636 -16.82 -20.70 36.40
N ALA A 637 -15.83 -21.57 36.17
CA ALA A 637 -15.03 -22.18 37.25
C ALA A 637 -13.72 -21.46 37.63
N LEU A 638 -13.29 -20.42 36.88
CA LEU A 638 -11.97 -19.78 37.04
C LEU A 638 -12.04 -18.28 37.37
N ARG A 639 -12.81 -17.93 38.40
CA ARG A 639 -12.70 -16.65 39.13
C ARG A 639 -12.86 -16.83 40.64
N LYS A 640 -11.86 -17.46 41.28
CA LYS A 640 -11.54 -17.32 42.72
C LYS A 640 -10.25 -18.07 43.09
N ARG A 641 -9.11 -17.38 43.03
CA ARG A 641 -8.00 -17.47 44.00
C ARG A 641 -7.06 -16.29 43.79
#